data_AF-A0A916HYT0-F1
#
_entry.id   AF-A0A916HYT0-F1
#
_cell.length_a   1.000
_cell.length_b   1.000
_cell.length_c   1.000
_cell.angle_alpha   90.00
_cell.angle_beta   90.00
_cell.angle_gamma   90.00
#
_symmetry.space_group_name_H-M   'P 1'
#
loop_
_entity.id
_entity.type
_entity.pdbx_description
1 polymer ?
#
loop_
_entity_poly.entity_id
_entity_poly.type
_entity_poly.pdbx_seq_one_letter_code
_entity_poly.pdbx_strand_id
1 'polypeptide(L)'
;MRRGVLLAVLAGTTSPVAAQQTFSTYTGPNGGSWSVAGNWNNLTVPDSSGEVPVIPGGAVVNLNQTAVVDKIGIGAGGTIAVNNGQLLGVYTQTDGLGVTGIFGGGTISLDAAANATHLRLYGGAGSYAIHGASGNPTLIQMSSSGNAVIDGSAVGILFFSEGTIQGSGYVGNNALNLNNSGYIRATNPGTSLTIDPNSTMANTGRLAAAGGTLYLNPATYTQTSPGEIGVDSGSNSIVYLNGCTVIGGRLQSMTNPTEYIAAINAPVLRSVTLDGQLVIPNGHLLYLQDGFATTSGRVVMNAAANGTYIRLLTDIAMTGTAPLETTDSPNNVVDGQSAGLVLTNSLPTGITMAGALGNNSLNFVNNADIFAKPGASALVIDPNSTFLNNSRVTALTGSTLYLNPGTYTNTNQFINVQPNATCYVNACTVIGGTLGGTQPAGEFVLINAPLLVNPTTTGGTVINTPNGHLAYVQGTLNNPGQYRLNASANGTYLRVYGGDLTVTGGGTISLTNSPNNVIDAQVANYRLLLQNATIRGSGQLGVNGLGVVNDALIEASGSAGLTIDPPSTGFDNNAVTRALTGSTLTLVNGTFDNTGGLLEVQDAASGQIGGSTVIGGTIRSLGSGAWSMTSNNVFVDPTFEGLINTPNAHLNYWQGMVHNDAQYRLNAAANGTYIRVYTADVTVSGTGEIVLSDSPNNIIDAQGVNYKLTLQNHTIRGSGRVSQNDLWVVNNGLIEASGSAGITIDPPSNGFDNNTIARALTGSSLTIVNGTVDNAGGLLEVQDGASGALGGVTLQGGTTRSLGSSAWTITSGCTLVNATFSGTINTPNAHINYWQGTITNQGNYNLNAAANGTYIRTADAVVTVTGGGTVNLSNSGVNFIDASAVGQRLVVQNQTIRGSGELCNNSLIIENHGTILADQSVALTIDPPGTTGFINAPDGFVQVQGAGGLLIHSGPFTTAGSVVVDATRKIDRTAGDFVQTGGNVTANGEVEVDGNVYSLQGGTLTGTGLVDSNVTNSGGTVAPGNSTGTLNIEGTYTQQAGGTLSIELGGLLPGEFDLLNVTGALTLAGTLDVAYVAPFSPEVGTTFDILVGSGRTGVFTTANAPGITVQYLSDRVRLLVLSRPCYPDVNCDGAENGFDVEVMEQAVNGDMSNFCLADPDFNRDGAVNGFDIEAVEQAVNGAPCPQ
;
A
#
# COMPACT_ATOMS: atom_id res chain seq x y z
N MET A 1 4.39 -61.92 56.79
CA MET A 1 4.55 -63.36 57.10
C MET A 1 5.80 -63.55 57.97
N ARG A 2 5.67 -64.34 59.05
CA ARG A 2 6.68 -65.11 59.84
C ARG A 2 7.98 -64.48 60.37
N ARG A 3 8.03 -64.42 61.72
CA ARG A 3 9.01 -64.99 62.72
C ARG A 3 10.54 -64.90 62.54
N GLY A 4 11.17 -64.43 63.63
CA GLY A 4 12.54 -64.70 64.14
C GLY A 4 12.94 -63.51 65.05
N VAL A 5 13.06 -63.54 66.40
CA VAL A 5 13.69 -64.44 67.38
C VAL A 5 15.19 -64.66 67.10
N LEU A 6 16.09 -64.03 67.87
CA LEU A 6 16.83 -64.62 69.02
C LEU A 6 18.05 -63.74 69.46
N LEU A 7 18.16 -63.53 70.79
CA LEU A 7 19.34 -63.46 71.71
C LEU A 7 20.65 -62.76 71.28
N ALA A 8 21.53 -62.23 72.14
CA ALA A 8 21.70 -61.96 73.58
C ALA A 8 23.04 -61.17 73.67
N VAL A 9 23.41 -60.47 74.74
CA VAL A 9 24.07 -61.04 75.93
C VAL A 9 24.00 -60.02 77.08
N LEU A 10 23.60 -60.56 78.23
CA LEU A 10 23.61 -59.98 79.58
C LEU A 10 25.03 -59.57 80.01
N ALA A 11 25.13 -58.41 80.66
CA ALA A 11 26.06 -58.21 81.76
C ALA A 11 25.23 -57.91 83.02
N GLY A 12 25.34 -58.77 84.02
CA GLY A 12 24.54 -58.74 85.23
C GLY A 12 24.93 -57.65 86.21
N THR A 13 23.92 -57.06 86.83
CA THR A 13 23.98 -56.53 88.19
C THR A 13 22.71 -56.97 88.91
N THR A 14 22.87 -57.41 90.16
CA THR A 14 21.83 -57.91 91.05
C THR A 14 20.82 -56.82 91.39
N SER A 15 19.54 -56.98 91.01
CA SER A 15 18.44 -56.14 91.51
C SER A 15 18.15 -56.46 92.99
N PRO A 16 17.89 -55.44 93.84
CA PRO A 16 17.52 -55.66 95.22
C PRO A 16 16.15 -56.36 95.31
N VAL A 17 15.98 -57.19 96.34
CA VAL A 17 14.70 -57.79 96.73
C VAL A 17 13.70 -56.66 97.02
N ALA A 18 12.56 -56.64 96.34
CA ALA A 18 11.51 -55.65 96.54
C ALA A 18 10.98 -55.69 97.99
N ALA A 19 10.80 -54.52 98.61
CA ALA A 19 10.17 -54.40 99.92
C ALA A 19 8.72 -54.97 99.88
N GLN A 20 8.29 -55.62 100.95
CA GLN A 20 6.93 -56.16 101.08
C GLN A 20 5.90 -55.02 101.06
N GLN A 21 5.00 -55.03 100.06
CA GLN A 21 3.97 -54.00 99.93
C GLN A 21 2.84 -54.19 100.95
N THR A 22 2.37 -53.09 101.53
CA THR A 22 1.25 -53.09 102.49
C THR A 22 -0.01 -52.53 101.85
N PHE A 23 -1.04 -53.37 101.71
CA PHE A 23 -2.33 -52.96 101.14
C PHE A 23 -3.25 -52.41 102.24
N SER A 24 -3.63 -51.14 102.12
CA SER A 24 -4.51 -50.45 103.07
C SER A 24 -5.84 -50.14 102.38
N THR A 25 -6.91 -50.83 102.76
CA THR A 25 -8.25 -50.66 102.19
C THR A 25 -9.03 -49.61 102.97
N TYR A 26 -9.64 -48.65 102.27
CA TYR A 26 -10.51 -47.65 102.87
C TYR A 26 -11.81 -48.28 103.38
N THR A 27 -12.12 -48.07 104.65
CA THR A 27 -13.33 -48.56 105.32
C THR A 27 -14.13 -47.43 105.98
N GLY A 28 -13.72 -46.17 105.78
CA GLY A 28 -14.35 -44.97 106.33
C GLY A 28 -15.67 -44.58 105.63
N PRO A 29 -16.38 -43.56 106.16
CA PRO A 29 -17.60 -43.04 105.55
C PRO A 29 -17.30 -42.32 104.23
N ASN A 30 -18.23 -42.33 103.28
CA ASN A 30 -18.10 -41.56 102.04
C ASN A 30 -17.85 -40.06 102.32
N GLY A 31 -16.81 -39.51 101.69
CA GLY A 31 -16.32 -38.14 101.92
C GLY A 31 -15.41 -38.00 103.14
N GLY A 32 -15.01 -39.08 103.80
CA GLY A 32 -14.12 -39.04 104.95
C GLY A 32 -12.69 -38.66 104.57
N SER A 33 -11.99 -38.00 105.51
CA SER A 33 -10.61 -37.54 105.33
C SER A 33 -9.61 -38.69 105.26
N TRP A 34 -8.64 -38.58 104.34
CA TRP A 34 -7.52 -39.50 104.18
C TRP A 34 -6.62 -39.54 105.43
N SER A 35 -6.41 -38.39 106.07
CA SER A 35 -5.56 -38.21 107.26
C SER A 35 -6.05 -38.90 108.54
N VAL A 36 -7.24 -39.52 108.51
CA VAL A 36 -7.83 -40.17 109.69
C VAL A 36 -7.52 -41.66 109.63
N ALA A 37 -6.59 -42.10 110.48
CA ALA A 37 -6.12 -43.49 110.54
C ALA A 37 -7.26 -44.53 110.68
N GLY A 38 -8.32 -44.20 111.44
CA GLY A 38 -9.49 -45.07 111.63
C GLY A 38 -10.35 -45.30 110.39
N ASN A 39 -10.12 -44.56 109.30
CA ASN A 39 -10.78 -44.78 108.02
C ASN A 39 -10.12 -45.89 107.17
N TRP A 40 -9.05 -46.51 107.65
CA TRP A 40 -8.30 -47.55 106.96
C TRP A 40 -8.31 -48.86 107.76
N ASN A 41 -8.42 -50.00 107.07
CA ASN A 41 -8.47 -51.34 107.67
C ASN A 41 -7.27 -51.68 108.57
N ASN A 42 -6.10 -51.08 108.28
CA ASN A 42 -4.85 -51.30 109.01
C ASN A 42 -4.63 -50.30 110.14
N LEU A 43 -5.56 -49.36 110.37
CA LEU A 43 -5.45 -48.26 111.34
C LEU A 43 -4.20 -47.38 111.17
N THR A 44 -3.65 -47.32 109.95
CA THR A 44 -2.55 -46.43 109.56
C THR A 44 -2.97 -45.61 108.34
N VAL A 45 -2.53 -44.35 108.27
CA VAL A 45 -2.76 -43.48 107.12
C VAL A 45 -1.74 -43.84 106.03
N PRO A 46 -2.14 -44.20 104.81
CA PRO A 46 -1.20 -44.48 103.73
C PRO A 46 -0.55 -43.18 103.23
N ASP A 47 0.74 -42.98 103.49
CA ASP A 47 1.47 -41.76 103.12
C ASP A 47 2.98 -41.98 102.86
N SER A 48 3.44 -43.23 102.80
CA SER A 48 4.85 -43.58 102.64
C SER A 48 5.16 -44.55 101.49
N SER A 49 6.44 -44.61 101.10
CA SER A 49 6.94 -45.58 100.11
C SER A 49 6.83 -47.01 100.64
N GLY A 50 6.09 -47.87 99.94
CA GLY A 50 5.80 -49.26 100.30
C GLY A 50 4.31 -49.53 100.61
N GLU A 51 3.51 -48.48 100.74
CA GLU A 51 2.06 -48.58 100.99
C GLU A 51 1.25 -48.49 99.69
N VAL A 52 0.17 -49.28 99.62
CA VAL A 52 -0.76 -49.37 98.50
C VAL A 52 -2.19 -49.11 99.01
N PRO A 53 -2.66 -47.84 99.04
CA PRO A 53 -4.05 -47.53 99.31
C PRO A 53 -4.99 -48.18 98.27
N VAL A 54 -6.04 -48.83 98.76
CA VAL A 54 -7.12 -49.43 97.96
C VAL A 54 -8.45 -48.77 98.34
N ILE A 55 -9.07 -48.08 97.39
CA ILE A 55 -10.38 -47.45 97.55
C ILE A 55 -11.45 -48.40 96.99
N PRO A 56 -12.41 -48.88 97.79
CA PRO A 56 -13.50 -49.71 97.29
C PRO A 56 -14.38 -48.99 96.26
N GLY A 57 -15.07 -49.75 95.41
CA GLY A 57 -16.02 -49.19 94.45
C GLY A 57 -17.14 -48.41 95.13
N GLY A 58 -17.45 -47.21 94.64
CA GLY A 58 -18.45 -46.29 95.20
C GLY A 58 -18.01 -45.47 96.42
N ALA A 59 -16.78 -45.71 96.93
CA ALA A 59 -16.26 -44.97 98.08
C ALA A 59 -15.64 -43.63 97.68
N VAL A 60 -15.86 -42.55 98.43
CA VAL A 60 -15.23 -41.23 98.19
C VAL A 60 -14.29 -40.89 99.34
N VAL A 61 -13.03 -40.59 99.03
CA VAL A 61 -11.99 -40.24 100.03
C VAL A 61 -11.44 -38.85 99.74
N ASN A 62 -11.47 -37.96 100.74
CA ASN A 62 -10.91 -36.62 100.63
C ASN A 62 -9.45 -36.62 101.11
N LEU A 63 -8.51 -36.56 100.18
CA LEU A 63 -7.08 -36.39 100.47
C LEU A 63 -6.83 -34.94 100.91
N ASN A 64 -6.89 -34.73 102.22
CA ASN A 64 -6.75 -33.45 102.91
C ASN A 64 -5.33 -33.16 103.41
N GLN A 65 -4.35 -33.98 103.04
CA GLN A 65 -2.91 -33.80 103.31
C GLN A 65 -2.10 -34.25 102.09
N THR A 66 -0.82 -33.89 102.02
CA THR A 66 0.09 -34.47 101.03
C THR A 66 0.42 -35.91 101.41
N ALA A 67 0.37 -36.82 100.44
CA ALA A 67 0.70 -38.24 100.62
C ALA A 67 1.52 -38.74 99.44
N VAL A 68 2.57 -39.52 99.69
CA VAL A 68 3.38 -40.16 98.65
C VAL A 68 3.38 -41.66 98.88
N VAL A 69 2.69 -42.40 98.02
CA VAL A 69 2.47 -43.85 98.16
C VAL A 69 3.18 -44.63 97.06
N ASP A 70 3.32 -45.94 97.22
CA ASP A 70 3.97 -46.77 96.22
C ASP A 70 3.08 -46.96 94.98
N LYS A 71 1.80 -47.29 95.21
CA LYS A 71 0.79 -47.50 94.16
C LYS A 71 -0.61 -47.16 94.65
N ILE A 72 -1.57 -47.07 93.74
CA ILE A 72 -2.98 -46.79 94.11
C ILE A 72 -3.92 -47.76 93.40
N GLY A 73 -4.82 -48.38 94.16
CA GLY A 73 -5.95 -49.15 93.65
C GLY A 73 -7.28 -48.42 93.85
N ILE A 74 -8.08 -48.21 92.80
CA ILE A 74 -9.41 -47.57 92.93
C ILE A 74 -10.48 -48.45 92.25
N GLY A 75 -11.42 -48.99 93.03
CA GLY A 75 -12.56 -49.75 92.52
C GLY A 75 -13.50 -48.92 91.66
N ALA A 76 -14.31 -49.58 90.83
CA ALA A 76 -15.25 -48.92 89.93
C ALA A 76 -16.20 -47.97 90.70
N GLY A 77 -16.30 -46.72 90.26
CA GLY A 77 -17.10 -45.67 90.91
C GLY A 77 -16.55 -45.14 92.25
N GLY A 78 -15.38 -45.61 92.72
CA GLY A 78 -14.67 -45.00 93.84
C GLY A 78 -13.93 -43.73 93.42
N THR A 79 -13.70 -42.80 94.34
CA THR A 79 -13.09 -41.49 94.08
C THR A 79 -12.05 -41.12 95.15
N ILE A 80 -10.87 -40.67 94.73
CA ILE A 80 -9.93 -39.92 95.57
C ILE A 80 -10.04 -38.45 95.17
N ALA A 81 -10.55 -37.60 96.06
CA ALA A 81 -10.60 -36.15 95.88
C ALA A 81 -9.39 -35.51 96.55
N VAL A 82 -8.42 -35.04 95.77
CA VAL A 82 -7.24 -34.32 96.22
C VAL A 82 -7.62 -32.86 96.48
N ASN A 83 -7.63 -32.47 97.75
CA ASN A 83 -8.04 -31.13 98.15
C ASN A 83 -7.08 -30.06 97.61
N ASN A 84 -7.59 -28.84 97.44
CA ASN A 84 -6.82 -27.67 97.02
C ASN A 84 -5.48 -27.52 97.78
N GLY A 85 -4.38 -27.45 97.02
CA GLY A 85 -3.02 -27.26 97.54
C GLY A 85 -2.33 -28.54 98.02
N GLN A 86 -2.96 -29.71 97.86
CA GLN A 86 -2.37 -31.00 98.25
C GLN A 86 -1.69 -31.71 97.08
N LEU A 87 -0.83 -32.66 97.41
CA LEU A 87 -0.11 -33.50 96.46
C LEU A 87 -0.39 -34.98 96.75
N LEU A 88 -0.75 -35.72 95.70
CA LEU A 88 -0.77 -37.16 95.65
C LEU A 88 0.44 -37.65 94.86
N GLY A 89 1.43 -38.21 95.55
CA GLY A 89 2.63 -38.78 94.97
C GLY A 89 2.48 -40.28 94.75
N VAL A 90 2.90 -40.79 93.60
CA VAL A 90 2.89 -42.23 93.28
C VAL A 90 4.24 -42.65 92.71
N TYR A 91 4.87 -43.67 93.28
CA TYR A 91 6.11 -44.21 92.73
C TYR A 91 5.87 -45.03 91.44
N THR A 92 6.87 -45.04 90.56
CA THR A 92 6.83 -45.70 89.23
C THR A 92 7.52 -47.07 89.22
N GLN A 93 7.67 -47.71 90.40
CA GLN A 93 8.41 -48.97 90.56
C GLN A 93 7.58 -50.19 90.12
N THR A 94 8.21 -51.10 89.39
CA THR A 94 7.60 -52.37 88.95
C THR A 94 7.66 -53.41 90.07
N ASP A 95 6.53 -54.01 90.45
CA ASP A 95 6.57 -55.19 91.33
C ASP A 95 6.93 -56.48 90.60
N GLY A 96 7.06 -57.59 91.35
CA GLY A 96 7.29 -58.92 90.80
C GLY A 96 6.17 -59.48 89.91
N LEU A 97 5.05 -58.75 89.74
CA LEU A 97 3.93 -59.09 88.86
C LEU A 97 3.88 -58.21 87.60
N GLY A 98 4.79 -57.25 87.46
CA GLY A 98 4.84 -56.35 86.30
C GLY A 98 3.90 -55.14 86.39
N VAL A 99 3.32 -54.85 87.56
CA VAL A 99 2.36 -53.74 87.76
C VAL A 99 3.06 -52.50 88.31
N THR A 100 2.83 -51.33 87.70
CA THR A 100 3.34 -50.01 88.13
C THR A 100 2.19 -48.99 88.28
N GLY A 101 2.27 -48.11 89.28
CA GLY A 101 1.47 -46.87 89.31
C GLY A 101 0.01 -46.98 89.79
N ILE A 102 -0.92 -46.43 89.00
CA ILE A 102 -2.33 -46.17 89.36
C ILE A 102 -3.24 -47.17 88.61
N PHE A 103 -3.84 -48.12 89.33
CA PHE A 103 -4.66 -49.19 88.74
C PHE A 103 -6.11 -49.19 89.25
N GLY A 104 -7.07 -49.57 88.40
CA GLY A 104 -8.49 -49.63 88.77
C GLY A 104 -9.43 -49.02 87.74
N GLY A 105 -10.67 -48.67 88.15
CA GLY A 105 -11.73 -48.12 87.30
C GLY A 105 -12.52 -46.97 87.96
N GLY A 106 -11.90 -46.27 88.91
CA GLY A 106 -12.51 -45.15 89.65
C GLY A 106 -12.06 -43.78 89.18
N THR A 107 -12.17 -42.76 90.05
CA THR A 107 -11.85 -41.35 89.75
C THR A 107 -10.76 -40.81 90.68
N ILE A 108 -9.83 -40.02 90.15
CA ILE A 108 -8.98 -39.11 90.91
C ILE A 108 -9.44 -37.68 90.58
N SER A 109 -10.02 -36.97 91.54
CA SER A 109 -10.39 -35.56 91.39
C SER A 109 -9.26 -34.68 91.92
N LEU A 110 -8.78 -33.72 91.13
CA LEU A 110 -7.78 -32.73 91.53
C LEU A 110 -8.51 -31.40 91.76
N ASP A 111 -8.94 -31.14 92.99
CA ASP A 111 -9.78 -29.99 93.35
C ASP A 111 -8.96 -28.72 93.60
N ALA A 112 -8.17 -28.32 92.60
CA ALA A 112 -7.35 -27.10 92.65
C ALA A 112 -8.27 -25.88 92.53
N ALA A 113 -8.56 -25.16 93.62
CA ALA A 113 -9.36 -23.93 93.58
C ALA A 113 -8.49 -22.69 93.34
N ALA A 114 -7.50 -22.47 94.20
CA ALA A 114 -6.59 -21.31 94.16
C ALA A 114 -5.11 -21.69 94.20
N ASN A 115 -4.77 -22.88 94.71
CA ASN A 115 -3.40 -23.36 94.84
C ASN A 115 -3.17 -24.56 93.92
N ALA A 116 -1.93 -24.74 93.50
CA ALA A 116 -1.54 -25.89 92.69
C ALA A 116 -1.84 -27.21 93.42
N THR A 117 -2.53 -28.12 92.74
CA THR A 117 -2.90 -29.43 93.31
C THR A 117 -2.36 -30.51 92.39
N HIS A 118 -1.52 -31.39 92.94
CA HIS A 118 -0.63 -32.23 92.15
C HIS A 118 -1.02 -33.70 92.21
N LEU A 119 -0.98 -34.35 91.05
CA LEU A 119 -0.66 -35.78 90.92
C LEU A 119 0.78 -35.90 90.44
N ARG A 120 1.70 -36.32 91.30
CA ARG A 120 3.13 -36.38 91.00
C ARG A 120 3.65 -37.82 90.91
N LEU A 121 4.32 -38.14 89.82
CA LEU A 121 4.99 -39.43 89.64
C LEU A 121 6.42 -39.37 90.17
N TYR A 122 6.80 -40.28 91.07
CA TYR A 122 8.14 -40.37 91.61
C TYR A 122 8.94 -41.50 90.94
N GLY A 123 10.10 -41.18 90.38
CA GLY A 123 10.90 -42.14 89.59
C GLY A 123 12.15 -41.54 88.97
N GLY A 124 12.94 -42.40 88.31
CA GLY A 124 14.04 -41.99 87.46
C GLY A 124 13.62 -41.85 85.99
N ALA A 125 14.46 -41.26 85.15
CA ALA A 125 14.21 -41.20 83.70
C ALA A 125 14.03 -42.62 83.12
N GLY A 126 13.00 -42.82 82.31
CA GLY A 126 12.65 -44.13 81.73
C GLY A 126 11.78 -45.03 82.62
N SER A 127 11.52 -44.66 83.89
CA SER A 127 10.49 -45.31 84.70
C SER A 127 9.10 -45.00 84.14
N TYR A 128 8.13 -45.90 84.33
CA TYR A 128 6.77 -45.72 83.81
C TYR A 128 5.68 -45.94 84.85
N ALA A 129 4.60 -45.18 84.75
CA ALA A 129 3.34 -45.43 85.46
C ALA A 129 2.21 -45.62 84.44
N ILE A 130 1.30 -46.55 84.73
CA ILE A 130 0.09 -46.76 83.97
C ILE A 130 -1.09 -46.15 84.74
N HIS A 131 -1.99 -45.50 84.02
CA HIS A 131 -3.29 -45.03 84.48
C HIS A 131 -4.39 -45.72 83.66
N GLY A 132 -5.19 -46.56 84.34
CA GLY A 132 -6.21 -47.41 83.72
C GLY A 132 -5.68 -48.83 83.48
N ALA A 133 -6.52 -49.84 83.71
CA ALA A 133 -6.20 -51.22 83.34
C ALA A 133 -7.10 -51.64 82.17
N SER A 134 -6.58 -52.46 81.25
CA SER A 134 -7.34 -52.95 80.09
C SER A 134 -8.70 -53.52 80.52
N GLY A 135 -9.80 -52.82 80.17
CA GLY A 135 -11.18 -53.22 80.47
C GLY A 135 -11.90 -52.46 81.60
N ASN A 136 -11.23 -51.58 82.36
CA ASN A 136 -11.86 -50.70 83.35
C ASN A 136 -11.23 -49.27 83.28
N PRO A 137 -11.81 -48.33 82.51
CA PRO A 137 -11.23 -47.01 82.36
C PRO A 137 -11.33 -46.19 83.66
N THR A 138 -10.21 -45.63 84.11
CA THR A 138 -10.15 -44.68 85.23
C THR A 138 -10.34 -43.24 84.71
N LEU A 139 -10.87 -42.35 85.54
CA LEU A 139 -11.02 -40.91 85.25
C LEU A 139 -10.07 -40.09 86.13
N ILE A 140 -9.25 -39.21 85.55
CA ILE A 140 -8.64 -38.09 86.26
C ILE A 140 -9.46 -36.84 85.94
N GLN A 141 -10.21 -36.37 86.94
CA GLN A 141 -10.99 -35.14 86.88
C GLN A 141 -10.16 -33.98 87.42
N MET A 142 -9.71 -33.10 86.55
CA MET A 142 -9.03 -31.85 86.91
C MET A 142 -10.07 -30.74 87.17
N SER A 143 -9.73 -29.79 88.04
CA SER A 143 -10.60 -28.65 88.35
C SER A 143 -10.73 -27.64 87.20
N SER A 144 -11.52 -26.59 87.43
CA SER A 144 -11.74 -25.48 86.50
C SER A 144 -10.78 -24.29 86.66
N SER A 145 -9.79 -24.34 87.58
CA SER A 145 -8.98 -23.15 87.92
C SER A 145 -7.64 -23.02 87.19
N GLY A 146 -7.27 -23.98 86.32
CA GLY A 146 -5.96 -24.01 85.68
C GLY A 146 -4.79 -24.41 86.59
N ASN A 147 -5.03 -24.67 87.88
CA ASN A 147 -4.00 -24.99 88.87
C ASN A 147 -3.83 -26.50 89.13
N ALA A 148 -4.61 -27.38 88.48
CA ALA A 148 -4.39 -28.81 88.61
C ALA A 148 -3.17 -29.24 87.78
N VAL A 149 -2.28 -30.07 88.34
CA VAL A 149 -1.00 -30.43 87.71
C VAL A 149 -0.77 -31.93 87.79
N ILE A 150 -0.48 -32.56 86.66
CA ILE A 150 0.06 -33.91 86.57
C ILE A 150 1.53 -33.78 86.15
N ASP A 151 2.47 -34.13 87.02
CA ASP A 151 3.90 -33.94 86.79
C ASP A 151 4.75 -35.12 87.30
N GLY A 152 6.07 -35.03 87.07
CA GLY A 152 7.06 -35.99 87.56
C GLY A 152 8.04 -35.34 88.51
N SER A 153 8.59 -36.12 89.44
CA SER A 153 9.70 -35.70 90.30
C SER A 153 11.01 -35.54 89.55
N ALA A 154 11.12 -36.17 88.37
CA ALA A 154 12.28 -36.13 87.50
C ALA A 154 11.84 -36.08 86.03
N VAL A 155 12.72 -35.53 85.19
CA VAL A 155 12.53 -35.34 83.76
C VAL A 155 12.61 -36.70 83.02
N GLY A 156 11.66 -36.98 82.14
CA GLY A 156 11.67 -38.17 81.27
C GLY A 156 10.99 -39.44 81.82
N ILE A 157 10.22 -39.32 82.91
CA ILE A 157 9.33 -40.39 83.38
C ILE A 157 8.19 -40.59 82.35
N LEU A 158 7.86 -41.83 82.00
CA LEU A 158 6.82 -42.17 81.03
C LEU A 158 5.45 -42.38 81.69
N PHE A 159 4.44 -41.60 81.33
CA PHE A 159 3.07 -41.79 81.82
C PHE A 159 2.18 -42.40 80.72
N PHE A 160 1.72 -43.63 80.94
CA PHE A 160 0.74 -44.30 80.09
C PHE A 160 -0.68 -43.95 80.54
N SER A 161 -1.46 -43.32 79.68
CA SER A 161 -2.86 -42.97 79.95
C SER A 161 -3.78 -43.84 79.09
N GLU A 162 -4.35 -44.90 79.68
CA GLU A 162 -5.39 -45.75 79.09
C GLU A 162 -6.82 -45.27 79.46
N GLY A 163 -6.94 -44.33 80.40
CA GLY A 163 -8.19 -43.74 80.91
C GLY A 163 -8.57 -42.39 80.31
N THR A 164 -9.46 -41.65 80.99
CA THR A 164 -9.83 -40.27 80.62
C THR A 164 -9.17 -39.26 81.55
N ILE A 165 -8.53 -38.23 81.00
CA ILE A 165 -8.09 -37.03 81.75
C ILE A 165 -8.92 -35.86 81.25
N GLN A 166 -9.62 -35.15 82.13
CA GLN A 166 -10.46 -34.02 81.72
C GLN A 166 -10.43 -32.85 82.69
N GLY A 167 -10.54 -31.62 82.18
CA GLY A 167 -10.62 -30.40 82.99
C GLY A 167 -9.66 -29.31 82.48
N SER A 168 -9.03 -28.56 83.40
CA SER A 168 -8.05 -27.50 83.10
C SER A 168 -6.79 -27.67 83.94
N GLY A 169 -5.64 -27.21 83.45
CA GLY A 169 -4.36 -27.30 84.17
C GLY A 169 -3.21 -27.79 83.30
N TYR A 170 -2.24 -28.49 83.89
CA TYR A 170 -1.04 -28.99 83.20
C TYR A 170 -0.94 -30.51 83.25
N VAL A 171 -0.64 -31.13 82.11
CA VAL A 171 -0.29 -32.55 82.02
C VAL A 171 1.13 -32.67 81.46
N GLY A 172 2.04 -33.22 82.26
CA GLY A 172 3.46 -33.36 81.95
C GLY A 172 4.33 -32.31 82.63
N ASN A 173 3.95 -31.03 82.51
CA ASN A 173 4.66 -29.86 83.09
C ASN A 173 6.19 -29.89 82.84
N ASN A 174 6.59 -30.21 81.61
CA ASN A 174 7.97 -30.39 81.14
C ASN A 174 8.79 -31.43 81.92
N ALA A 175 8.14 -32.31 82.68
CA ALA A 175 8.79 -33.36 83.46
C ALA A 175 8.50 -34.77 82.92
N LEU A 176 7.34 -35.00 82.31
CA LEU A 176 6.93 -36.33 81.84
C LEU A 176 7.09 -36.49 80.32
N ASN A 177 7.50 -37.69 79.88
CA ASN A 177 7.14 -38.16 78.54
C ASN A 177 5.75 -38.82 78.64
N LEU A 178 4.91 -38.65 77.62
CA LEU A 178 3.51 -39.06 77.69
C LEU A 178 3.22 -40.13 76.63
N ASN A 179 2.50 -41.19 76.99
CA ASN A 179 1.96 -42.16 76.05
C ASN A 179 0.45 -42.26 76.26
N ASN A 180 -0.32 -41.55 75.43
CA ASN A 180 -1.77 -41.54 75.53
C ASN A 180 -2.37 -42.60 74.60
N SER A 181 -3.06 -43.59 75.18
CA SER A 181 -3.92 -44.56 74.48
C SER A 181 -5.41 -44.37 74.83
N GLY A 182 -5.73 -43.47 75.76
CA GLY A 182 -7.07 -43.09 76.19
C GLY A 182 -7.50 -41.71 75.67
N TYR A 183 -8.23 -40.94 76.49
CA TYR A 183 -8.80 -39.65 76.09
C TYR A 183 -8.38 -38.50 77.03
N ILE A 184 -7.61 -37.53 76.52
CA ILE A 184 -7.27 -36.30 77.26
C ILE A 184 -8.07 -35.14 76.66
N ARG A 185 -8.89 -34.46 77.45
CA ARG A 185 -9.76 -33.37 76.96
C ARG A 185 -9.87 -32.13 77.84
N ALA A 186 -9.79 -30.97 77.21
CA ALA A 186 -10.05 -29.67 77.85
C ALA A 186 -11.57 -29.41 77.89
N THR A 187 -12.19 -29.41 79.07
CA THR A 187 -13.67 -29.35 79.19
C THR A 187 -14.22 -28.05 79.78
N ASN A 188 -13.37 -27.15 80.29
CA ASN A 188 -13.84 -25.96 80.98
C ASN A 188 -13.66 -24.69 80.12
N PRO A 189 -14.74 -23.93 79.85
CA PRO A 189 -14.65 -22.66 79.14
C PRO A 189 -13.78 -21.64 79.90
N GLY A 190 -13.01 -20.84 79.15
CA GLY A 190 -12.23 -19.71 79.69
C GLY A 190 -10.92 -20.05 80.40
N THR A 191 -10.61 -21.34 80.61
CA THR A 191 -9.32 -21.81 81.15
C THR A 191 -8.75 -22.92 80.28
N SER A 192 -7.43 -23.00 80.20
CA SER A 192 -6.76 -23.97 79.33
C SER A 192 -6.38 -25.26 80.04
N LEU A 193 -6.34 -26.35 79.28
CA LEU A 193 -5.55 -27.53 79.57
C LEU A 193 -4.28 -27.48 78.70
N THR A 194 -3.12 -27.60 79.32
CA THR A 194 -1.81 -27.57 78.65
C THR A 194 -1.19 -28.94 78.71
N ILE A 195 -0.87 -29.50 77.56
CA ILE A 195 -0.05 -30.70 77.42
C ILE A 195 1.38 -30.23 77.21
N ASP A 196 2.25 -30.60 78.15
CA ASP A 196 3.63 -30.11 78.22
C ASP A 196 4.57 -31.28 78.51
N PRO A 197 4.83 -32.17 77.53
CA PRO A 197 5.78 -33.25 77.68
C PRO A 197 7.22 -32.70 77.70
N ASN A 198 8.15 -33.41 78.34
CA ASN A 198 9.58 -33.07 78.33
C ASN A 198 10.19 -33.04 76.91
N SER A 199 9.92 -34.09 76.11
CA SER A 199 10.52 -34.20 74.78
C SER A 199 9.60 -34.86 73.77
N THR A 200 8.89 -35.92 74.18
CA THR A 200 8.07 -36.73 73.28
C THR A 200 6.74 -37.09 73.94
N MET A 201 5.70 -37.14 73.10
CA MET A 201 4.41 -37.73 73.41
C MET A 201 4.03 -38.71 72.30
N ALA A 202 3.83 -39.98 72.64
CA ALA A 202 3.15 -40.92 71.76
C ALA A 202 1.64 -40.80 71.99
N ASN A 203 0.85 -40.76 70.92
CA ASN A 203 -0.61 -40.74 71.01
C ASN A 203 -1.21 -41.79 70.07
N THR A 204 -1.87 -42.77 70.67
CA THR A 204 -2.73 -43.77 70.01
C THR A 204 -4.21 -43.57 70.37
N GLY A 205 -4.50 -42.65 71.30
CA GLY A 205 -5.84 -42.23 71.71
C GLY A 205 -6.23 -40.85 71.14
N ARG A 206 -7.03 -40.08 71.90
CA ARG A 206 -7.50 -38.73 71.49
C ARG A 206 -6.99 -37.64 72.43
N LEU A 207 -6.51 -36.54 71.87
CA LEU A 207 -6.31 -35.26 72.55
C LEU A 207 -7.37 -34.27 72.02
N ALA A 208 -8.20 -33.67 72.86
CA ALA A 208 -9.20 -32.74 72.34
C ALA A 208 -9.53 -31.51 73.18
N ALA A 209 -10.01 -30.46 72.51
CA ALA A 209 -10.76 -29.37 73.13
C ALA A 209 -12.26 -29.68 73.06
N ALA A 210 -12.96 -29.71 74.20
CA ALA A 210 -14.37 -30.10 74.33
C ALA A 210 -15.14 -29.11 75.22
N GLY A 211 -15.22 -27.85 74.78
CA GLY A 211 -15.79 -26.70 75.51
C GLY A 211 -14.74 -25.79 76.17
N GLY A 212 -13.46 -26.16 76.15
CA GLY A 212 -12.33 -25.36 76.64
C GLY A 212 -11.21 -25.18 75.62
N THR A 213 -10.06 -24.68 76.06
CA THR A 213 -8.86 -24.49 75.20
C THR A 213 -7.79 -25.53 75.51
N LEU A 214 -7.26 -26.20 74.50
CA LEU A 214 -6.15 -27.15 74.63
C LEU A 214 -4.86 -26.55 74.05
N TYR A 215 -3.79 -26.46 74.83
CA TYR A 215 -2.45 -26.09 74.34
C TYR A 215 -1.55 -27.31 74.23
N LEU A 216 -0.90 -27.50 73.09
CA LEU A 216 0.18 -28.46 72.90
C LEU A 216 1.50 -27.69 72.82
N ASN A 217 2.26 -27.69 73.91
CA ASN A 217 3.53 -26.95 74.02
C ASN A 217 4.68 -27.62 73.26
N PRO A 218 5.83 -26.94 73.09
CA PRO A 218 6.96 -27.43 72.30
C PRO A 218 7.47 -28.82 72.73
N ALA A 219 7.11 -29.84 71.94
CA ALA A 219 7.57 -31.22 72.05
C ALA A 219 7.26 -31.95 70.73
N THR A 220 7.69 -33.22 70.61
CA THR A 220 7.31 -34.08 69.48
C THR A 220 6.10 -34.95 69.82
N TYR A 221 4.96 -34.71 69.17
CA TYR A 221 3.71 -35.45 69.31
C TYR A 221 3.58 -36.44 68.15
N THR A 222 3.86 -37.72 68.41
CA THR A 222 3.77 -38.78 67.40
C THR A 222 2.41 -39.46 67.49
N GLN A 223 1.60 -39.28 66.46
CA GLN A 223 0.28 -39.87 66.32
C GLN A 223 0.38 -41.22 65.59
N THR A 224 -0.02 -42.30 66.25
CA THR A 224 -0.05 -43.64 65.65
C THR A 224 -1.49 -44.08 65.56
N SER A 225 -1.96 -44.49 64.37
CA SER A 225 -3.35 -44.88 64.12
C SER A 225 -3.91 -45.77 65.25
N PRO A 226 -5.04 -45.41 65.90
CA PRO A 226 -6.01 -44.36 65.53
C PRO A 226 -5.77 -42.97 66.14
N GLY A 227 -4.56 -42.65 66.58
CA GLY A 227 -4.19 -41.40 67.26
C GLY A 227 -4.67 -40.11 66.58
N GLU A 228 -5.29 -39.24 67.39
CA GLU A 228 -5.95 -38.02 66.92
C GLU A 228 -5.78 -36.82 67.87
N ILE A 229 -5.60 -35.64 67.28
CA ILE A 229 -5.73 -34.34 67.96
C ILE A 229 -6.94 -33.64 67.37
N GLY A 230 -7.86 -33.14 68.19
CA GLY A 230 -8.98 -32.42 67.61
C GLY A 230 -9.84 -31.56 68.51
N VAL A 231 -10.94 -31.10 67.94
CA VAL A 231 -11.96 -30.29 68.60
C VAL A 231 -13.26 -31.10 68.61
N ASP A 232 -13.83 -31.31 69.78
CA ASP A 232 -15.16 -31.88 69.99
C ASP A 232 -16.22 -30.77 69.97
N SER A 233 -17.48 -31.11 69.72
CA SER A 233 -18.59 -30.15 69.68
C SER A 233 -18.73 -29.39 71.00
N GLY A 234 -18.55 -28.07 70.96
CA GLY A 234 -18.69 -27.18 72.11
C GLY A 234 -18.25 -25.76 71.75
N SER A 235 -19.06 -24.76 72.09
CA SER A 235 -18.80 -23.35 71.75
C SER A 235 -17.38 -22.91 72.13
N ASN A 236 -16.66 -22.30 71.17
CA ASN A 236 -15.31 -21.72 71.34
C ASN A 236 -14.20 -22.72 71.71
N SER A 237 -14.34 -24.00 71.34
CA SER A 237 -13.29 -25.00 71.56
C SER A 237 -12.12 -24.80 70.59
N ILE A 238 -10.91 -24.58 71.11
CA ILE A 238 -9.72 -24.32 70.28
C ILE A 238 -8.56 -25.20 70.75
N VAL A 239 -7.86 -25.82 69.79
CA VAL A 239 -6.56 -26.47 70.03
C VAL A 239 -5.46 -25.58 69.48
N TYR A 240 -4.51 -25.16 70.32
CA TYR A 240 -3.30 -24.45 69.91
C TYR A 240 -2.12 -25.42 69.77
N LEU A 241 -1.62 -25.57 68.54
CA LEU A 241 -0.34 -26.19 68.26
C LEU A 241 0.74 -25.12 68.48
N ASN A 242 1.42 -25.17 69.62
CA ASN A 242 2.32 -24.11 70.09
C ASN A 242 3.80 -24.54 69.98
N GLY A 243 4.43 -24.22 68.85
CA GLY A 243 5.85 -24.55 68.60
C GLY A 243 6.18 -26.05 68.67
N CYS A 244 5.16 -26.91 68.53
CA CYS A 244 5.30 -28.35 68.62
C CYS A 244 5.57 -28.99 67.25
N THR A 245 6.09 -30.21 67.25
CA THR A 245 6.18 -31.05 66.05
C THR A 245 5.12 -32.14 66.14
N VAL A 246 4.17 -32.18 65.20
CA VAL A 246 3.15 -33.24 65.11
C VAL A 246 3.49 -34.16 63.95
N ILE A 247 3.61 -35.45 64.22
CA ILE A 247 3.98 -36.47 63.23
C ILE A 247 2.83 -37.47 63.09
N GLY A 248 2.32 -37.64 61.88
CA GLY A 248 1.29 -38.63 61.56
C GLY A 248 -0.11 -38.27 62.07
N GLY A 249 -1.04 -39.21 61.88
CA GLY A 249 -2.40 -39.17 62.46
C GLY A 249 -3.32 -38.10 61.87
N ARG A 250 -4.49 -37.95 62.53
CA ARG A 250 -5.55 -37.03 62.13
C ARG A 250 -5.58 -35.79 63.03
N LEU A 251 -5.70 -34.63 62.39
CA LEU A 251 -6.06 -33.36 63.02
C LEU A 251 -7.53 -33.10 62.71
N GLN A 252 -8.42 -33.22 63.68
CA GLN A 252 -9.87 -33.07 63.46
C GLN A 252 -10.41 -31.79 64.06
N SER A 253 -11.22 -31.04 63.33
CA SER A 253 -12.08 -30.02 63.94
C SER A 253 -13.44 -30.00 63.27
N MET A 254 -14.42 -29.49 63.99
CA MET A 254 -15.81 -29.44 63.54
C MET A 254 -15.98 -28.35 62.46
N THR A 255 -17.10 -28.40 61.73
CA THR A 255 -17.39 -27.43 60.66
C THR A 255 -17.74 -26.02 61.15
N ASN A 256 -17.78 -25.78 62.47
CA ASN A 256 -18.11 -24.49 63.05
C ASN A 256 -16.90 -23.52 62.97
N PRO A 257 -17.02 -22.32 62.38
CA PRO A 257 -15.90 -21.40 62.21
C PRO A 257 -15.23 -20.92 63.52
N THR A 258 -15.91 -21.01 64.67
CA THR A 258 -15.34 -20.68 65.99
C THR A 258 -14.65 -21.85 66.68
N GLU A 259 -14.67 -23.04 66.07
CA GLU A 259 -14.07 -24.27 66.58
C GLU A 259 -12.96 -24.73 65.62
N TYR A 260 -11.69 -24.51 65.99
CA TYR A 260 -10.58 -24.74 65.06
C TYR A 260 -9.29 -25.13 65.75
N ILE A 261 -8.38 -25.70 64.97
CA ILE A 261 -7.00 -25.92 65.36
C ILE A 261 -6.20 -24.70 64.92
N ALA A 262 -5.39 -24.13 65.80
CA ALA A 262 -4.58 -22.94 65.56
C ALA A 262 -3.09 -23.29 65.57
N ALA A 263 -2.36 -22.94 64.52
CA ALA A 263 -0.91 -23.06 64.46
C ALA A 263 -0.25 -21.75 64.95
N ILE A 264 0.43 -21.80 66.11
CA ILE A 264 1.12 -20.64 66.69
C ILE A 264 2.58 -20.97 67.01
N ASN A 265 3.45 -19.96 66.94
CA ASN A 265 4.87 -20.07 67.28
C ASN A 265 5.63 -21.16 66.48
N ALA A 266 5.36 -21.28 65.18
CA ALA A 266 6.10 -22.13 64.25
C ALA A 266 6.04 -23.65 64.53
N PRO A 267 4.84 -24.26 64.64
CA PRO A 267 4.74 -25.71 64.74
C PRO A 267 5.13 -26.38 63.41
N VAL A 268 5.57 -27.62 63.48
CA VAL A 268 5.91 -28.47 62.33
C VAL A 268 4.87 -29.56 62.19
N LEU A 269 4.21 -29.64 61.04
CA LEU A 269 3.28 -30.72 60.70
C LEU A 269 3.96 -31.67 59.71
N ARG A 270 4.05 -32.95 60.09
CA ARG A 270 4.73 -33.99 59.32
C ARG A 270 3.82 -35.17 59.02
N SER A 271 3.47 -35.37 57.75
CA SER A 271 2.61 -36.47 57.30
C SER A 271 1.25 -36.55 58.03
N VAL A 272 0.64 -35.39 58.30
CA VAL A 272 -0.66 -35.28 58.99
C VAL A 272 -1.82 -35.28 58.00
N THR A 273 -2.98 -35.76 58.44
CA THR A 273 -4.26 -35.62 57.72
C THR A 273 -5.17 -34.64 58.46
N LEU A 274 -5.54 -33.53 57.83
CA LEU A 274 -6.51 -32.57 58.35
C LEU A 274 -7.95 -32.99 57.98
N ASP A 275 -8.84 -33.00 58.96
CA ASP A 275 -10.27 -33.24 58.83
C ASP A 275 -11.02 -32.14 59.59
N GLY A 276 -11.05 -30.94 59.00
CA GLY A 276 -11.60 -29.75 59.65
C GLY A 276 -10.87 -28.45 59.31
N GLN A 277 -11.07 -27.44 60.14
CA GLN A 277 -10.45 -26.12 60.06
C GLN A 277 -9.10 -26.04 60.80
N LEU A 278 -8.05 -25.64 60.06
CA LEU A 278 -6.74 -25.22 60.57
C LEU A 278 -6.55 -23.73 60.30
N VAL A 279 -6.23 -22.94 61.31
CA VAL A 279 -5.99 -21.49 61.21
C VAL A 279 -4.54 -21.18 61.56
N ILE A 280 -3.88 -20.39 60.72
CA ILE A 280 -2.61 -19.73 61.04
C ILE A 280 -2.94 -18.26 61.36
N PRO A 281 -2.89 -17.85 62.64
CA PRO A 281 -3.25 -16.48 63.01
C PRO A 281 -2.17 -15.46 62.59
N ASN A 282 -2.55 -14.17 62.58
CA ASN A 282 -1.66 -13.06 62.22
C ASN A 282 -0.31 -13.12 62.96
N GLY A 283 0.81 -13.06 62.22
CA GLY A 283 2.16 -13.02 62.80
C GLY A 283 2.76 -14.39 63.10
N HIS A 284 2.13 -15.48 62.69
CA HIS A 284 2.61 -16.84 62.92
C HIS A 284 3.05 -17.55 61.65
N LEU A 285 3.87 -18.57 61.86
CA LEU A 285 4.44 -19.45 60.84
C LEU A 285 3.94 -20.87 61.12
N LEU A 286 3.70 -21.64 60.06
CA LEU A 286 3.46 -23.08 60.06
C LEU A 286 4.50 -23.75 59.14
N TYR A 287 5.23 -24.74 59.65
CA TYR A 287 6.10 -25.58 58.83
C TYR A 287 5.37 -26.84 58.35
N LEU A 288 5.53 -27.18 57.07
CA LEU A 288 5.08 -28.45 56.49
C LEU A 288 6.28 -29.30 56.08
N GLN A 289 6.24 -30.59 56.41
CA GLN A 289 7.30 -31.56 56.10
C GLN A 289 6.70 -32.94 55.74
N ASP A 290 7.30 -33.68 54.81
CA ASP A 290 6.99 -35.09 54.47
C ASP A 290 5.50 -35.41 54.18
N GLY A 291 4.70 -34.41 53.78
CA GLY A 291 3.31 -34.56 53.32
C GLY A 291 2.25 -33.87 54.18
N PHE A 292 1.19 -33.39 53.52
CA PHE A 292 0.02 -32.75 54.14
C PHE A 292 -1.25 -33.09 53.34
N ALA A 293 -2.15 -33.87 53.94
CA ALA A 293 -3.42 -34.26 53.32
C ALA A 293 -4.59 -33.60 54.04
N THR A 294 -5.67 -33.35 53.31
CA THR A 294 -6.93 -32.83 53.85
C THR A 294 -8.07 -33.81 53.52
N THR A 295 -9.19 -33.74 54.23
CA THR A 295 -10.35 -34.64 54.00
C THR A 295 -11.68 -33.90 54.07
N SER A 296 -11.75 -32.85 54.89
CA SER A 296 -12.85 -31.90 54.97
C SER A 296 -12.36 -30.58 55.61
N GLY A 297 -13.18 -29.52 55.58
CA GLY A 297 -12.89 -28.25 56.26
C GLY A 297 -12.12 -27.24 55.39
N ARG A 298 -11.19 -26.47 55.99
CA ARG A 298 -10.39 -25.43 55.30
C ARG A 298 -9.08 -25.10 56.03
N VAL A 299 -8.05 -24.72 55.29
CA VAL A 299 -6.82 -24.12 55.85
C VAL A 299 -6.90 -22.61 55.67
N VAL A 300 -6.77 -21.84 56.74
CA VAL A 300 -6.95 -20.38 56.72
C VAL A 300 -5.68 -19.67 57.19
N MET A 301 -5.11 -18.81 56.35
CA MET A 301 -4.07 -17.86 56.76
C MET A 301 -4.72 -16.51 57.06
N ASN A 302 -4.57 -16.04 58.30
CA ASN A 302 -5.27 -14.85 58.80
C ASN A 302 -4.32 -13.68 59.03
N ALA A 303 -3.54 -13.31 58.01
CA ALA A 303 -2.64 -12.16 58.11
C ALA A 303 -3.41 -10.84 58.21
N ALA A 304 -2.84 -9.91 58.98
CA ALA A 304 -3.20 -8.50 59.05
C ALA A 304 -1.92 -7.66 58.85
N ALA A 305 -1.42 -7.01 59.91
CA ALA A 305 -0.21 -6.18 59.86
C ALA A 305 1.10 -6.99 59.85
N ASN A 306 1.09 -8.24 60.33
CA ASN A 306 2.28 -9.08 60.43
C ASN A 306 2.24 -10.22 59.41
N GLY A 307 3.41 -10.62 58.94
CA GLY A 307 3.57 -11.77 58.04
C GLY A 307 2.99 -13.05 58.64
N THR A 308 2.20 -13.78 57.85
CA THR A 308 1.64 -15.09 58.21
C THR A 308 2.07 -16.09 57.16
N TYR A 309 2.70 -17.19 57.59
CA TYR A 309 3.50 -18.02 56.69
C TYR A 309 3.07 -19.49 56.75
N ILE A 310 3.01 -20.12 55.58
CA ILE A 310 3.16 -21.58 55.43
C ILE A 310 4.51 -21.81 54.75
N ARG A 311 5.42 -22.50 55.43
CA ARG A 311 6.77 -22.77 54.92
C ARG A 311 7.03 -24.25 54.74
N LEU A 312 7.47 -24.61 53.55
CA LEU A 312 7.85 -25.99 53.20
C LEU A 312 9.30 -26.26 53.64
N LEU A 313 9.50 -27.39 54.32
CA LEU A 313 10.82 -27.93 54.64
C LEU A 313 11.27 -29.01 53.63
N THR A 314 10.32 -29.61 52.92
CA THR A 314 10.50 -30.61 51.87
C THR A 314 9.52 -30.33 50.74
N ASP A 315 9.58 -31.09 49.65
CA ASP A 315 8.50 -31.10 48.66
C ASP A 315 7.19 -31.50 49.34
N ILE A 316 6.10 -30.78 49.03
CA ILE A 316 4.77 -31.04 49.60
C ILE A 316 3.75 -31.15 48.48
N ALA A 317 3.00 -32.26 48.50
CA ALA A 317 1.76 -32.39 47.75
C ALA A 317 0.57 -32.12 48.68
N MET A 318 -0.14 -31.01 48.44
CA MET A 318 -1.40 -30.72 49.12
C MET A 318 -2.51 -31.50 48.41
N THR A 319 -3.06 -32.49 49.11
CA THR A 319 -4.12 -33.38 48.61
C THR A 319 -5.36 -33.30 49.49
N GLY A 320 -6.50 -33.81 49.01
CA GLY A 320 -7.75 -33.79 49.76
C GLY A 320 -8.72 -32.70 49.32
N THR A 321 -9.81 -32.48 50.07
CA THR A 321 -10.93 -31.62 49.65
C THR A 321 -11.02 -30.27 50.34
N ALA A 322 -10.15 -29.96 51.30
CA ALA A 322 -10.21 -28.69 52.02
C ALA A 322 -9.47 -27.59 51.24
N PRO A 323 -10.10 -26.44 50.94
CA PRO A 323 -9.40 -25.33 50.29
C PRO A 323 -8.36 -24.69 51.22
N LEU A 324 -7.33 -24.11 50.59
CA LEU A 324 -6.47 -23.13 51.24
C LEU A 324 -7.01 -21.73 50.94
N GLU A 325 -7.32 -20.98 52.00
CA GLU A 325 -7.89 -19.64 51.92
C GLU A 325 -7.03 -18.65 52.72
N THR A 326 -6.93 -17.41 52.24
CA THR A 326 -6.27 -16.33 52.99
C THR A 326 -7.22 -15.17 53.26
N THR A 327 -6.86 -14.30 54.20
CA THR A 327 -7.39 -12.93 54.26
C THR A 327 -6.96 -12.11 53.04
N ASP A 328 -7.65 -11.00 52.80
CA ASP A 328 -7.20 -9.95 51.87
C ASP A 328 -6.05 -9.17 52.52
N SER A 329 -4.83 -9.71 52.46
CA SER A 329 -3.63 -9.07 52.97
C SER A 329 -2.40 -9.49 52.14
N PRO A 330 -1.48 -8.56 51.81
CA PRO A 330 -0.24 -8.89 51.11
C PRO A 330 0.74 -9.70 51.97
N ASN A 331 0.48 -9.78 53.29
CA ASN A 331 1.36 -10.41 54.26
C ASN A 331 1.14 -11.93 54.43
N ASN A 332 0.21 -12.53 53.68
CA ASN A 332 0.12 -13.99 53.61
C ASN A 332 1.19 -14.50 52.65
N VAL A 333 2.03 -15.45 53.08
CA VAL A 333 3.14 -15.97 52.29
C VAL A 333 3.20 -17.49 52.37
N VAL A 334 3.20 -18.14 51.21
CA VAL A 334 3.50 -19.57 51.08
C VAL A 334 4.87 -19.70 50.42
N ASP A 335 5.87 -20.21 51.14
CA ASP A 335 7.26 -20.26 50.69
C ASP A 335 7.97 -21.57 51.05
N GLY A 336 9.21 -21.72 50.61
CA GLY A 336 10.12 -22.80 50.95
C GLY A 336 11.26 -22.28 51.82
N GLN A 337 11.71 -23.11 52.75
CA GLN A 337 12.89 -22.81 53.57
C GLN A 337 14.18 -22.78 52.73
N SER A 338 14.19 -23.48 51.60
CA SER A 338 15.26 -23.49 50.60
C SER A 338 14.68 -23.32 49.20
N ALA A 339 15.46 -22.72 48.30
CA ALA A 339 15.10 -22.57 46.90
C ALA A 339 14.95 -23.93 46.19
N GLY A 340 13.93 -24.04 45.33
CA GLY A 340 13.72 -25.16 44.43
C GLY A 340 12.77 -26.25 44.93
N LEU A 341 12.27 -26.15 46.18
CA LEU A 341 11.27 -27.07 46.72
C LEU A 341 9.97 -27.02 45.89
N VAL A 342 9.29 -28.15 45.75
CA VAL A 342 8.08 -28.26 44.92
C VAL A 342 6.82 -28.25 45.79
N LEU A 343 5.90 -27.32 45.50
CA LEU A 343 4.52 -27.39 45.96
C LEU A 343 3.64 -27.97 44.85
N THR A 344 3.04 -29.14 45.10
CA THR A 344 2.02 -29.72 44.23
C THR A 344 0.63 -29.42 44.78
N ASN A 345 -0.13 -28.54 44.12
CA ASN A 345 -1.53 -28.28 44.45
C ASN A 345 -2.43 -29.33 43.78
N SER A 346 -3.07 -30.20 44.56
CA SER A 346 -4.06 -31.18 44.08
C SER A 346 -5.36 -31.13 44.90
N LEU A 347 -5.70 -29.95 45.40
CA LEU A 347 -6.93 -29.70 46.16
C LEU A 347 -8.08 -29.41 45.17
N PRO A 348 -9.10 -30.28 44.98
CA PRO A 348 -10.16 -30.07 44.00
C PRO A 348 -10.95 -28.76 44.20
N THR A 349 -10.98 -28.23 45.42
CA THR A 349 -11.59 -26.93 45.78
C THR A 349 -10.70 -25.73 45.51
N GLY A 350 -9.42 -25.96 45.19
CA GLY A 350 -8.45 -24.95 44.84
C GLY A 350 -7.83 -24.17 46.00
N ILE A 351 -6.98 -23.21 45.63
CA ILE A 351 -6.34 -22.24 46.52
C ILE A 351 -6.95 -20.86 46.23
N THR A 352 -7.54 -20.19 47.21
CA THR A 352 -8.04 -18.81 47.06
C THR A 352 -7.24 -17.87 47.95
N MET A 353 -6.38 -17.06 47.36
CA MET A 353 -5.39 -16.30 48.14
C MET A 353 -5.14 -14.88 47.64
N ALA A 354 -4.73 -14.03 48.57
CA ALA A 354 -4.03 -12.76 48.38
C ALA A 354 -2.70 -12.82 49.15
N GLY A 355 -1.66 -12.16 48.67
CA GLY A 355 -0.28 -12.29 49.17
C GLY A 355 0.62 -13.05 48.21
N ALA A 356 1.71 -13.63 48.71
CA ALA A 356 2.75 -14.26 47.89
C ALA A 356 2.65 -15.79 47.88
N LEU A 357 2.64 -16.39 46.69
CA LEU A 357 2.75 -17.82 46.44
C LEU A 357 4.11 -18.12 45.81
N GLY A 358 5.02 -18.70 46.59
CA GLY A 358 6.35 -19.12 46.16
C GLY A 358 7.47 -18.25 46.66
N ASN A 359 7.31 -16.92 46.57
CA ASN A 359 8.29 -15.93 47.05
C ASN A 359 9.73 -16.25 46.58
N ASN A 360 9.90 -16.61 45.30
CA ASN A 360 11.14 -17.00 44.63
C ASN A 360 11.85 -18.23 45.26
N SER A 361 11.13 -19.05 46.03
CA SER A 361 11.69 -20.21 46.72
C SER A 361 11.07 -21.55 46.28
N LEU A 362 9.84 -21.54 45.74
CA LEU A 362 9.13 -22.76 45.35
C LEU A 362 9.01 -22.92 43.82
N ASN A 363 9.11 -24.15 43.34
CA ASN A 363 8.58 -24.58 42.05
C ASN A 363 7.15 -25.11 42.24
N PHE A 364 6.32 -25.06 41.20
CA PHE A 364 4.90 -25.40 41.32
C PHE A 364 4.44 -26.45 40.31
N VAL A 365 3.62 -27.37 40.79
CA VAL A 365 2.77 -28.24 39.97
C VAL A 365 1.32 -28.00 40.37
N ASN A 366 0.58 -27.28 39.53
CA ASN A 366 -0.79 -26.89 39.80
C ASN A 366 -1.80 -27.82 39.12
N ASN A 367 -2.27 -28.85 39.82
CA ASN A 367 -3.26 -29.81 39.33
C ASN A 367 -4.71 -29.42 39.69
N ALA A 368 -4.93 -28.27 40.32
CA ALA A 368 -6.26 -27.78 40.68
C ALA A 368 -6.34 -26.25 40.60
N ASP A 369 -7.50 -25.66 40.80
CA ASP A 369 -7.67 -24.23 40.52
C ASP A 369 -6.96 -23.34 41.56
N ILE A 370 -6.39 -22.23 41.10
CA ILE A 370 -5.87 -21.14 41.93
C ILE A 370 -6.67 -19.89 41.61
N PHE A 371 -7.17 -19.21 42.64
CA PHE A 371 -7.95 -17.99 42.54
C PHE A 371 -7.25 -16.85 43.25
N ALA A 372 -7.01 -15.74 42.55
CA ALA A 372 -6.67 -14.48 43.20
C ALA A 372 -7.91 -13.95 43.92
N LYS A 373 -7.76 -13.70 45.23
CA LYS A 373 -8.89 -13.25 46.08
C LYS A 373 -9.33 -11.83 45.66
N PRO A 374 -10.63 -11.54 45.55
CA PRO A 374 -11.14 -10.18 45.37
C PRO A 374 -10.75 -9.31 46.57
N GLY A 375 -10.22 -8.12 46.31
CA GLY A 375 -9.72 -7.25 47.37
C GLY A 375 -8.68 -6.24 46.91
N ALA A 376 -8.14 -5.48 47.86
CA ALA A 376 -7.10 -4.48 47.59
C ALA A 376 -5.72 -5.11 47.42
N SER A 377 -5.49 -6.31 47.98
CA SER A 377 -4.20 -6.99 47.93
C SER A 377 -4.12 -7.92 46.73
N ALA A 378 -3.00 -7.90 46.03
CA ALA A 378 -2.77 -8.79 44.90
C ALA A 378 -2.38 -10.21 45.33
N LEU A 379 -2.66 -11.18 44.47
CA LEU A 379 -1.95 -12.47 44.48
C LEU A 379 -0.68 -12.33 43.64
N VAL A 380 0.47 -12.59 44.24
CA VAL A 380 1.77 -12.65 43.55
C VAL A 380 2.21 -14.11 43.46
N ILE A 381 2.18 -14.68 42.28
CA ILE A 381 2.78 -16.00 42.01
C ILE A 381 4.23 -15.77 41.59
N ASP A 382 5.17 -16.22 42.40
CA ASP A 382 6.61 -15.95 42.25
C ASP A 382 7.40 -17.26 42.42
N PRO A 383 7.46 -18.09 41.37
CA PRO A 383 8.18 -19.36 41.41
C PRO A 383 9.70 -19.13 41.45
N ASN A 384 10.45 -20.12 41.94
CA ASN A 384 11.91 -20.10 41.85
C ASN A 384 12.40 -20.25 40.40
N SER A 385 11.75 -21.13 39.63
CA SER A 385 12.08 -21.31 38.21
C SER A 385 10.88 -21.77 37.37
N THR A 386 10.05 -22.69 37.87
CA THR A 386 9.01 -23.35 37.08
C THR A 386 7.64 -23.31 37.77
N PHE A 387 6.61 -23.08 36.96
CA PHE A 387 5.21 -23.20 37.32
C PHE A 387 4.50 -24.03 36.24
N LEU A 388 4.26 -25.31 36.52
CA LEU A 388 3.49 -26.19 35.63
C LEU A 388 2.00 -26.07 35.98
N ASN A 389 1.23 -25.44 35.10
CA ASN A 389 -0.21 -25.33 35.25
C ASN A 389 -0.92 -26.48 34.51
N ASN A 390 -1.57 -27.36 35.27
CA ASN A 390 -2.42 -28.46 34.78
C ASN A 390 -3.92 -28.19 35.06
N SER A 391 -4.30 -27.01 35.55
CA SER A 391 -5.69 -26.58 35.79
C SER A 391 -5.87 -25.09 35.49
N ARG A 392 -6.70 -24.35 36.23
CA ARG A 392 -6.94 -22.91 36.01
C ARG A 392 -6.22 -22.05 37.03
N VAL A 393 -5.62 -20.94 36.58
CA VAL A 393 -5.23 -19.82 37.43
C VAL A 393 -6.17 -18.66 37.09
N THR A 394 -6.95 -18.16 38.04
CA THR A 394 -7.99 -17.17 37.76
C THR A 394 -7.84 -15.93 38.62
N ALA A 395 -7.69 -14.76 38.00
CA ALA A 395 -7.96 -13.48 38.64
C ALA A 395 -9.47 -13.24 38.69
N LEU A 396 -10.06 -13.31 39.89
CA LEU A 396 -11.49 -13.07 40.11
C LEU A 396 -11.83 -11.58 39.94
N THR A 397 -13.11 -11.27 39.70
CA THR A 397 -13.61 -9.91 39.54
C THR A 397 -13.12 -8.98 40.66
N GLY A 398 -12.46 -7.87 40.31
CA GLY A 398 -11.91 -6.90 41.26
C GLY A 398 -10.60 -7.32 41.95
N SER A 399 -9.95 -8.40 41.51
CA SER A 399 -8.64 -8.84 42.01
C SER A 399 -7.49 -8.43 41.10
N THR A 400 -6.27 -8.43 41.65
CA THR A 400 -5.03 -8.28 40.90
C THR A 400 -4.18 -9.55 41.04
N LEU A 401 -3.66 -10.05 39.92
CA LEU A 401 -2.74 -11.18 39.85
C LEU A 401 -1.40 -10.72 39.26
N TYR A 402 -0.29 -11.12 39.85
CA TYR A 402 1.06 -10.97 39.29
C TYR A 402 1.66 -12.34 38.99
N LEU A 403 2.14 -12.50 37.76
CA LEU A 403 3.00 -13.61 37.35
C LEU A 403 4.43 -13.05 37.25
N ASN A 404 5.23 -13.25 38.30
CA ASN A 404 6.59 -12.74 38.43
C ASN A 404 7.61 -13.64 37.71
N PRO A 405 8.91 -13.28 37.66
CA PRO A 405 9.92 -14.03 36.91
C PRO A 405 9.87 -15.55 37.11
N GLY A 406 9.84 -16.29 36.00
CA GLY A 406 9.70 -17.75 36.00
C GLY A 406 9.15 -18.28 34.68
N THR A 407 9.13 -19.60 34.52
CA THR A 407 8.54 -20.28 33.36
C THR A 407 7.19 -20.90 33.72
N TYR A 408 6.11 -20.30 33.22
CA TYR A 408 4.73 -20.75 33.38
C TYR A 408 4.34 -21.63 32.19
N THR A 409 4.37 -22.95 32.38
CA THR A 409 3.90 -23.89 31.37
C THR A 409 2.41 -24.09 31.53
N ASN A 410 1.62 -23.57 30.58
CA ASN A 410 0.16 -23.51 30.64
C ASN A 410 -0.50 -24.30 29.48
N THR A 411 0.18 -25.30 28.95
CA THR A 411 -0.26 -26.02 27.73
C THR A 411 -1.65 -26.63 27.90
N ASN A 412 -2.59 -26.26 27.01
CA ASN A 412 -4.01 -26.67 27.04
C ASN A 412 -4.77 -26.27 28.32
N GLN A 413 -4.28 -25.28 29.05
CA GLN A 413 -4.87 -24.80 30.30
C GLN A 413 -5.17 -23.30 30.25
N PHE A 414 -5.81 -22.80 31.31
CA PHE A 414 -6.32 -21.43 31.35
C PHE A 414 -5.60 -20.60 32.41
N ILE A 415 -5.09 -19.45 31.99
CA ILE A 415 -4.89 -18.30 32.88
C ILE A 415 -6.05 -17.37 32.58
N ASN A 416 -6.96 -17.23 33.54
CA ASN A 416 -8.22 -16.53 33.39
C ASN A 416 -8.21 -15.17 34.08
N VAL A 417 -8.76 -14.16 33.41
CA VAL A 417 -8.97 -12.83 34.00
C VAL A 417 -10.44 -12.44 33.83
N GLN A 418 -11.16 -12.38 34.94
CA GLN A 418 -12.56 -11.97 34.98
C GLN A 418 -12.71 -10.45 34.75
N PRO A 419 -13.93 -9.96 34.44
CA PRO A 419 -14.14 -8.53 34.24
C PRO A 419 -13.70 -7.71 35.46
N ASN A 420 -13.16 -6.51 35.23
CA ASN A 420 -12.59 -5.63 36.26
C ASN A 420 -11.45 -6.25 37.08
N ALA A 421 -10.81 -7.31 36.58
CA ALA A 421 -9.58 -7.85 37.15
C ALA A 421 -8.38 -7.58 36.23
N THR A 422 -7.18 -7.62 36.80
CA THR A 422 -5.93 -7.37 36.06
C THR A 422 -4.91 -8.46 36.38
N CYS A 423 -4.28 -9.00 35.33
CA CYS A 423 -3.14 -9.91 35.46
C CYS A 423 -1.87 -9.26 34.89
N TYR A 424 -0.91 -8.95 35.73
CA TYR A 424 0.41 -8.49 35.32
C TYR A 424 1.30 -9.68 34.96
N VAL A 425 1.77 -9.72 33.72
CA VAL A 425 2.75 -10.69 33.22
C VAL A 425 4.12 -10.00 33.26
N ASN A 426 4.92 -10.30 34.28
CA ASN A 426 6.06 -9.50 34.70
C ASN A 426 7.38 -10.28 34.55
N ALA A 427 8.18 -9.93 33.52
CA ALA A 427 9.51 -10.52 33.28
C ALA A 427 9.52 -12.07 33.30
N CYS A 428 8.42 -12.69 32.87
CA CYS A 428 8.25 -14.14 32.88
C CYS A 428 8.01 -14.71 31.48
N THR A 429 8.16 -16.03 31.36
CA THR A 429 7.84 -16.77 30.14
C THR A 429 6.54 -17.54 30.36
N VAL A 430 5.55 -17.34 29.48
CA VAL A 430 4.28 -18.09 29.48
C VAL A 430 4.22 -18.96 28.24
N ILE A 431 4.16 -20.27 28.42
CA ILE A 431 4.21 -21.28 27.34
C ILE A 431 2.83 -21.92 27.15
N GLY A 432 2.22 -21.61 26.02
CA GLY A 432 0.98 -22.21 25.53
C GLY A 432 -0.27 -21.88 26.35
N GLY A 433 -1.36 -22.55 25.98
CA GLY A 433 -2.65 -22.41 26.64
C GLY A 433 -3.42 -21.15 26.29
N THR A 434 -4.52 -20.97 27.00
CA THR A 434 -5.45 -19.87 26.81
C THR A 434 -5.24 -18.79 27.88
N LEU A 435 -4.89 -17.59 27.44
CA LEU A 435 -4.97 -16.34 28.21
C LEU A 435 -6.37 -15.77 27.97
N GLY A 436 -7.34 -16.08 28.83
CA GLY A 436 -8.75 -15.92 28.49
C GLY A 436 -9.69 -15.67 29.66
N GLY A 437 -11.00 -15.82 29.46
CA GLY A 437 -11.97 -15.75 30.55
C GLY A 437 -13.41 -15.82 30.08
N THR A 438 -14.36 -15.99 31.01
CA THR A 438 -15.78 -15.78 30.75
C THR A 438 -16.02 -14.34 30.37
N GLN A 439 -16.69 -14.12 29.24
CA GLN A 439 -16.87 -12.80 28.66
C GLN A 439 -17.85 -11.93 29.46
N PRO A 440 -17.59 -10.61 29.60
CA PRO A 440 -16.40 -9.87 29.16
C PRO A 440 -15.17 -10.19 30.04
N ALA A 441 -14.00 -10.44 29.45
CA ALA A 441 -12.77 -10.70 30.20
C ALA A 441 -12.10 -9.42 30.69
N GLY A 442 -11.22 -9.53 31.69
CA GLY A 442 -10.36 -8.43 32.16
C GLY A 442 -9.09 -8.26 31.32
N GLU A 443 -8.08 -7.61 31.91
CA GLU A 443 -6.88 -7.17 31.19
C GLU A 443 -5.62 -7.92 31.63
N PHE A 444 -4.83 -8.38 30.66
CA PHE A 444 -3.44 -8.80 30.86
C PHE A 444 -2.52 -7.62 30.58
N VAL A 445 -1.58 -7.32 31.49
CA VAL A 445 -0.65 -6.20 31.37
C VAL A 445 0.78 -6.73 31.30
N LEU A 446 1.44 -6.54 30.17
CA LEU A 446 2.78 -7.05 29.88
C LEU A 446 3.84 -6.03 30.32
N ILE A 447 4.66 -6.38 31.32
CA ILE A 447 5.70 -5.50 31.86
C ILE A 447 7.04 -6.19 32.01
N ASN A 448 8.13 -5.42 31.92
CA ASN A 448 9.51 -5.88 32.06
C ASN A 448 9.89 -7.02 31.11
N ALA A 449 9.50 -6.92 29.84
CA ALA A 449 9.92 -7.83 28.76
C ALA A 449 9.53 -9.31 28.95
N PRO A 450 8.23 -9.63 29.14
CA PRO A 450 7.79 -11.02 29.20
C PRO A 450 7.87 -11.68 27.82
N LEU A 451 7.94 -13.02 27.81
CA LEU A 451 7.89 -13.86 26.60
C LEU A 451 6.61 -14.69 26.58
N LEU A 452 5.79 -14.53 25.54
CA LEU A 452 4.61 -15.35 25.28
C LEU A 452 4.93 -16.34 24.16
N VAL A 453 4.84 -17.65 24.43
CA VAL A 453 5.11 -18.71 23.44
C VAL A 453 3.80 -19.41 23.09
N ASN A 454 3.38 -19.36 21.83
CA ASN A 454 2.11 -19.91 21.34
C ASN A 454 0.86 -19.46 22.15
N PRO A 455 0.69 -18.16 22.47
CA PRO A 455 -0.46 -17.71 23.23
C PRO A 455 -1.76 -17.83 22.42
N THR A 456 -2.83 -18.31 23.08
CA THR A 456 -4.21 -18.22 22.57
C THR A 456 -5.04 -17.31 23.46
N THR A 457 -5.82 -16.39 22.91
CA THR A 457 -6.77 -15.58 23.68
C THR A 457 -8.23 -16.00 23.46
N THR A 458 -9.14 -15.50 24.29
CA THR A 458 -10.61 -15.63 24.06
C THR A 458 -11.19 -14.33 23.51
N GLY A 459 -12.29 -14.41 22.76
CA GLY A 459 -12.91 -13.23 22.14
C GLY A 459 -13.43 -12.24 23.17
N GLY A 460 -12.73 -11.12 23.37
CA GLY A 460 -12.99 -10.08 24.38
C GLY A 460 -11.88 -9.94 25.45
N THR A 461 -10.87 -10.81 25.43
CA THR A 461 -9.63 -10.62 26.20
C THR A 461 -8.84 -9.42 25.67
N VAL A 462 -8.27 -8.63 26.59
CA VAL A 462 -7.32 -7.55 26.27
C VAL A 462 -5.93 -7.92 26.79
N ILE A 463 -4.95 -8.03 25.89
CA ILE A 463 -3.53 -8.01 26.22
C ILE A 463 -3.02 -6.60 25.98
N ASN A 464 -2.37 -5.99 26.97
CA ASN A 464 -1.88 -4.62 26.91
C ASN A 464 -0.38 -4.59 27.18
N THR A 465 0.39 -4.03 26.25
CA THR A 465 1.77 -3.59 26.49
C THR A 465 1.75 -2.08 26.78
N PRO A 466 1.97 -1.64 28.04
CA PRO A 466 1.90 -0.22 28.40
C PRO A 466 3.08 0.59 27.88
N ASN A 467 2.94 1.92 27.90
CA ASN A 467 4.01 2.85 27.52
C ASN A 467 5.37 2.49 28.12
N GLY A 468 6.41 2.43 27.29
CA GLY A 468 7.78 2.16 27.69
C GLY A 468 8.12 0.68 27.92
N HIS A 469 7.22 -0.23 27.57
CA HIS A 469 7.43 -1.66 27.74
C HIS A 469 7.61 -2.40 26.41
N LEU A 470 8.31 -3.52 26.51
CA LEU A 470 8.55 -4.48 25.43
C LEU A 470 7.87 -5.79 25.82
N ALA A 471 7.32 -6.52 24.85
CA ALA A 471 6.87 -7.89 25.00
C ALA A 471 7.38 -8.74 23.82
N TYR A 472 7.87 -9.94 24.13
CA TYR A 472 8.29 -10.92 23.12
C TYR A 472 7.16 -11.90 22.83
N VAL A 473 6.96 -12.22 21.56
CA VAL A 473 5.98 -13.23 21.13
C VAL A 473 6.65 -14.22 20.18
N GLN A 474 6.45 -15.52 20.43
CA GLN A 474 7.04 -16.61 19.66
C GLN A 474 5.95 -17.59 19.17
N GLY A 475 6.09 -18.05 17.93
CA GLY A 475 5.25 -19.11 17.35
C GLY A 475 3.93 -18.58 16.79
N THR A 476 2.79 -19.05 17.32
CA THR A 476 1.46 -18.58 16.88
C THR A 476 0.77 -17.74 17.95
N LEU A 477 0.42 -16.50 17.61
CA LEU A 477 -0.52 -15.67 18.35
C LEU A 477 -1.93 -15.89 17.79
N ASN A 478 -2.69 -16.77 18.42
CA ASN A 478 -4.12 -16.93 18.11
C ASN A 478 -4.91 -15.94 18.95
N ASN A 479 -5.22 -14.77 18.39
CA ASN A 479 -5.85 -13.66 19.08
C ASN A 479 -7.24 -13.34 18.53
N PRO A 480 -8.31 -13.98 19.03
CA PRO A 480 -9.69 -13.52 18.83
C PRO A 480 -10.05 -12.23 19.61
N GLY A 481 -9.23 -11.82 20.57
CA GLY A 481 -9.41 -10.60 21.36
C GLY A 481 -8.64 -9.38 20.82
N GLN A 482 -8.14 -8.54 21.72
CA GLN A 482 -7.32 -7.38 21.39
C GLN A 482 -5.92 -7.47 22.01
N TYR A 483 -4.89 -7.20 21.21
CA TYR A 483 -3.54 -6.93 21.66
C TYR A 483 -3.26 -5.44 21.49
N ARG A 484 -2.95 -4.71 22.56
CA ARG A 484 -2.78 -3.25 22.56
C ARG A 484 -1.31 -2.88 22.75
N LEU A 485 -0.79 -2.03 21.86
CA LEU A 485 0.41 -1.23 22.10
C LEU A 485 -0.04 0.17 22.50
N ASN A 486 0.21 0.54 23.77
CA ASN A 486 -0.25 1.80 24.34
C ASN A 486 0.92 2.77 24.55
N ALA A 487 1.69 3.06 23.49
CA ALA A 487 2.76 4.05 23.56
C ALA A 487 2.22 5.47 23.80
N SER A 488 3.02 6.25 24.52
CA SER A 488 2.92 7.71 24.59
C SER A 488 4.28 8.32 24.26
N ALA A 489 5.05 8.72 25.28
CA ALA A 489 6.37 9.34 25.11
C ALA A 489 7.50 8.34 24.85
N ASN A 490 7.34 7.08 25.25
CA ASN A 490 8.39 6.06 25.15
C ASN A 490 7.99 4.96 24.17
N GLY A 491 9.01 4.35 23.54
CA GLY A 491 8.83 3.20 22.67
C GLY A 491 8.09 2.06 23.37
N THR A 492 7.10 1.48 22.69
CA THR A 492 6.31 0.35 23.19
C THR A 492 6.24 -0.72 22.11
N TYR A 493 6.69 -1.93 22.45
CA TYR A 493 7.12 -2.91 21.44
C TYR A 493 6.38 -4.24 21.55
N LEU A 494 5.89 -4.75 20.42
CA LEU A 494 5.67 -6.18 20.19
C LEU A 494 6.83 -6.69 19.35
N ARG A 495 7.65 -7.56 19.93
CA ARG A 495 8.83 -8.10 19.25
C ARG A 495 8.67 -9.58 18.92
N VAL A 496 8.78 -9.90 17.63
CA VAL A 496 8.83 -11.28 17.14
C VAL A 496 10.12 -11.95 17.59
N TYR A 497 10.00 -13.13 18.21
CA TYR A 497 11.08 -13.86 18.86
C TYR A 497 11.12 -15.33 18.42
N GLY A 498 12.32 -15.89 18.24
CA GLY A 498 12.50 -17.33 18.02
C GLY A 498 12.06 -17.89 16.67
N GLY A 499 11.78 -17.04 15.67
CA GLY A 499 11.35 -17.42 14.32
C GLY A 499 10.19 -16.55 13.83
N ASP A 500 9.53 -16.98 12.75
CA ASP A 500 8.34 -16.30 12.22
C ASP A 500 7.17 -16.33 13.22
N LEU A 501 6.39 -15.26 13.26
CA LEU A 501 5.18 -15.14 14.08
C LEU A 501 3.94 -15.24 13.19
N THR A 502 3.10 -16.25 13.43
CA THR A 502 1.76 -16.31 12.83
C THR A 502 0.75 -15.61 13.71
N VAL A 503 -0.03 -14.68 13.16
CA VAL A 503 -1.13 -13.99 13.85
C VAL A 503 -2.46 -14.38 13.21
N THR A 504 -3.37 -14.92 14.01
CA THR A 504 -4.68 -15.42 13.58
C THR A 504 -5.75 -15.17 14.63
N GLY A 505 -6.96 -15.72 14.46
CA GLY A 505 -8.04 -15.71 15.46
C GLY A 505 -9.14 -14.66 15.24
N GLY A 506 -8.99 -13.75 14.29
CA GLY A 506 -9.97 -12.74 13.88
C GLY A 506 -9.95 -11.43 14.69
N GLY A 507 -9.10 -11.31 15.70
CA GLY A 507 -9.01 -10.14 16.56
C GLY A 507 -8.12 -9.02 16.00
N THR A 508 -7.76 -8.06 16.87
CA THR A 508 -7.03 -6.85 16.47
C THR A 508 -5.73 -6.69 17.28
N ILE A 509 -4.65 -6.31 16.61
CA ILE A 509 -3.50 -5.65 17.22
C ILE A 509 -3.71 -4.15 17.07
N SER A 510 -4.06 -3.45 18.16
CA SER A 510 -4.37 -2.02 18.16
C SER A 510 -3.18 -1.19 18.66
N LEU A 511 -2.84 -0.12 17.95
CA LEU A 511 -1.78 0.82 18.31
C LEU A 511 -2.42 2.15 18.70
N THR A 512 -1.98 2.78 19.79
CA THR A 512 -2.39 4.16 20.12
C THR A 512 -1.96 5.15 19.04
N ASN A 513 -2.51 6.37 19.07
CA ASN A 513 -2.08 7.44 18.16
C ASN A 513 -0.70 8.00 18.57
N SER A 514 0.35 7.20 18.43
CA SER A 514 1.74 7.56 18.74
C SER A 514 2.69 6.91 17.73
N PRO A 515 3.72 7.62 17.23
CA PRO A 515 4.73 7.04 16.36
C PRO A 515 5.66 6.06 17.10
N ASN A 516 5.57 5.98 18.43
CA ASN A 516 6.41 5.15 19.29
C ASN A 516 5.86 3.73 19.53
N ASN A 517 4.73 3.37 18.91
CA ASN A 517 4.31 1.96 18.85
C ASN A 517 5.16 1.25 17.80
N VAL A 518 5.76 0.12 18.16
CA VAL A 518 6.69 -0.60 17.27
C VAL A 518 6.35 -2.08 17.23
N ILE A 519 6.23 -2.62 16.02
CA ILE A 519 6.18 -4.06 15.76
C ILE A 519 7.45 -4.42 14.98
N ASP A 520 8.36 -5.15 15.63
CA ASP A 520 9.68 -5.49 15.09
C ASP A 520 10.06 -6.96 15.35
N ALA A 521 11.29 -7.34 14.99
CA ALA A 521 11.86 -8.65 15.23
C ALA A 521 13.16 -8.55 16.03
N GLN A 522 13.44 -9.55 16.86
CA GLN A 522 14.71 -9.66 17.57
C GLN A 522 15.89 -9.88 16.62
N VAL A 523 15.67 -10.63 15.55
CA VAL A 523 16.66 -10.94 14.51
C VAL A 523 16.08 -10.51 13.17
N ALA A 524 16.91 -9.88 12.35
CA ALA A 524 16.49 -9.42 11.02
C ALA A 524 15.96 -10.59 10.17
N ASN A 525 14.98 -10.30 9.32
CA ASN A 525 14.39 -11.21 8.33
C ASN A 525 13.43 -12.28 8.88
N TYR A 526 13.05 -12.23 10.16
CA TYR A 526 11.82 -12.93 10.59
C TYR A 526 10.60 -12.31 9.90
N ARG A 527 9.55 -13.11 9.74
CA ARG A 527 8.28 -12.67 9.16
C ARG A 527 7.15 -12.63 10.19
N LEU A 528 6.28 -11.64 10.03
CA LEU A 528 4.95 -11.59 10.62
C LEU A 528 3.94 -12.09 9.59
N LEU A 529 3.32 -13.24 9.82
CA LEU A 529 2.31 -13.83 8.95
C LEU A 529 0.92 -13.45 9.47
N LEU A 530 0.31 -12.41 8.90
CA LEU A 530 -0.98 -11.88 9.32
C LEU A 530 -2.11 -12.56 8.51
N GLN A 531 -2.63 -13.69 9.01
CA GLN A 531 -3.54 -14.56 8.25
C GLN A 531 -5.03 -14.27 8.46
N ASN A 532 -5.42 -13.89 9.68
CA ASN A 532 -6.80 -13.58 10.04
C ASN A 532 -6.79 -12.70 11.29
N ALA A 533 -6.26 -11.49 11.16
CA ALA A 533 -6.29 -10.49 12.21
C ALA A 533 -6.13 -9.10 11.58
N THR A 534 -6.54 -8.06 12.31
CA THR A 534 -6.36 -6.67 11.89
C THR A 534 -5.21 -6.03 12.67
N ILE A 535 -4.30 -5.34 12.00
CA ILE A 535 -3.41 -4.36 12.66
C ILE A 535 -4.02 -2.98 12.42
N ARG A 536 -4.28 -2.20 13.48
CA ARG A 536 -4.88 -0.86 13.35
C ARG A 536 -4.24 0.14 14.31
N GLY A 537 -3.85 1.32 13.81
CA GLY A 537 -3.36 2.41 14.66
C GLY A 537 -2.22 3.21 14.03
N SER A 538 -1.44 3.88 14.86
CA SER A 538 -0.24 4.63 14.46
C SER A 538 1.02 4.00 15.04
N GLY A 539 2.14 4.07 14.32
CA GLY A 539 3.41 3.49 14.76
C GLY A 539 4.35 3.10 13.63
N GLN A 540 5.21 2.12 13.92
CA GLN A 540 6.18 1.55 12.99
C GLN A 540 6.00 0.04 12.90
N LEU A 541 5.99 -0.49 11.67
CA LEU A 541 5.94 -1.91 11.36
C LEU A 541 7.17 -2.28 10.54
N GLY A 542 7.95 -3.26 10.98
CA GLY A 542 9.13 -3.72 10.25
C GLY A 542 10.44 -3.15 10.80
N VAL A 543 10.59 -1.83 10.78
CA VAL A 543 11.80 -1.07 11.20
C VAL A 543 13.09 -1.65 10.60
N ASN A 544 13.04 -2.04 9.33
CA ASN A 544 14.12 -2.72 8.58
C ASN A 544 14.63 -4.01 9.26
N GLY A 545 13.77 -4.67 10.05
CA GLY A 545 14.10 -5.91 10.77
C GLY A 545 13.08 -7.03 10.59
N LEU A 546 11.81 -6.70 10.39
CA LEU A 546 10.70 -7.67 10.30
C LEU A 546 10.02 -7.60 8.93
N GLY A 547 10.03 -8.71 8.18
CA GLY A 547 9.21 -8.89 6.98
C GLY A 547 7.75 -9.13 7.37
N VAL A 548 6.81 -8.85 6.46
CA VAL A 548 5.38 -9.02 6.75
C VAL A 548 4.72 -9.70 5.55
N VAL A 549 3.86 -10.68 5.83
CA VAL A 549 2.91 -11.24 4.87
C VAL A 549 1.52 -10.86 5.37
N ASN A 550 0.87 -9.94 4.66
CA ASN A 550 -0.47 -9.45 4.97
C ASN A 550 -1.53 -10.18 4.11
N ASP A 551 -2.15 -11.21 4.67
CA ASP A 551 -3.31 -11.88 4.10
C ASP A 551 -4.64 -11.37 4.70
N ALA A 552 -4.61 -10.26 5.45
CA ALA A 552 -5.76 -9.70 6.16
C ALA A 552 -5.85 -8.16 6.02
N LEU A 553 -5.94 -7.42 7.12
CA LEU A 553 -6.15 -5.97 7.11
C LEU A 553 -5.11 -5.24 7.95
N ILE A 554 -4.42 -4.29 7.33
CA ILE A 554 -3.55 -3.33 8.01
C ILE A 554 -4.12 -1.92 7.79
N GLU A 555 -4.36 -1.18 8.87
CA GLU A 555 -4.99 0.14 8.86
C GLU A 555 -4.19 1.18 9.64
N ALA A 556 -3.66 2.18 8.94
CA ALA A 556 -3.18 3.39 9.56
C ALA A 556 -4.38 4.21 10.08
N SER A 557 -4.42 4.49 11.38
CA SER A 557 -5.46 5.31 11.98
C SER A 557 -4.91 6.27 13.03
N GLY A 558 -5.27 7.54 12.90
CA GLY A 558 -4.79 8.60 13.78
C GLY A 558 -3.76 9.49 13.10
N SER A 559 -3.61 10.71 13.60
CA SER A 559 -2.77 11.75 13.00
C SER A 559 -1.26 11.46 13.02
N ALA A 560 -0.79 10.52 13.85
CA ALA A 560 0.61 10.13 13.88
C ALA A 560 1.03 9.22 12.72
N GLY A 561 0.08 8.55 12.05
CA GLY A 561 0.32 7.70 10.89
C GLY A 561 1.03 6.37 11.19
N LEU A 562 1.12 5.51 10.17
CA LEU A 562 1.79 4.22 10.21
C LEU A 562 2.91 4.18 9.17
N THR A 563 4.13 3.91 9.62
CA THR A 563 5.29 3.68 8.75
C THR A 563 5.57 2.19 8.63
N ILE A 564 5.71 1.69 7.40
CA ILE A 564 6.08 0.32 7.09
C ILE A 564 7.47 0.35 6.44
N ASP A 565 8.42 -0.33 7.07
CA ASP A 565 9.84 -0.38 6.67
C ASP A 565 10.32 -1.84 6.70
N PRO A 566 10.12 -2.61 5.61
CA PRO A 566 10.50 -4.02 5.57
C PRO A 566 12.00 -4.20 5.32
N PRO A 567 12.62 -5.29 5.83
CA PRO A 567 13.97 -5.68 5.48
C PRO A 567 14.02 -6.36 4.10
N SER A 568 15.13 -7.04 3.78
CA SER A 568 15.33 -7.76 2.51
C SER A 568 14.28 -8.84 2.21
N THR A 569 13.57 -9.35 3.22
CA THR A 569 12.46 -10.29 3.02
C THR A 569 11.20 -9.65 2.46
N GLY A 570 11.09 -8.32 2.44
CA GLY A 570 9.97 -7.60 1.84
C GLY A 570 8.70 -7.52 2.69
N PHE A 571 7.70 -6.87 2.12
CA PHE A 571 6.33 -6.75 2.58
C PHE A 571 5.40 -7.33 1.50
N ASP A 572 4.82 -8.49 1.76
CA ASP A 572 3.94 -9.21 0.84
C ASP A 572 2.48 -8.84 1.20
N ASN A 573 1.87 -7.93 0.45
CA ASN A 573 0.49 -7.48 0.63
C ASN A 573 -0.46 -8.27 -0.28
N ASN A 574 -1.01 -9.37 0.24
CA ASN A 574 -1.98 -10.20 -0.48
C ASN A 574 -3.44 -9.75 -0.28
N ALA A 575 -3.66 -8.75 0.58
CA ALA A 575 -4.98 -8.24 0.94
C ALA A 575 -5.01 -6.70 0.98
N VAL A 576 -5.44 -6.08 2.08
CA VAL A 576 -5.62 -4.62 2.15
C VAL A 576 -4.68 -4.00 3.19
N THR A 577 -3.90 -3.01 2.73
CA THR A 577 -3.20 -2.06 3.60
C THR A 577 -3.71 -0.66 3.28
N ARG A 578 -4.27 0.06 4.26
CA ARG A 578 -4.92 1.36 4.01
C ARG A 578 -4.68 2.44 5.06
N ALA A 579 -4.79 3.70 4.65
CA ALA A 579 -4.89 4.84 5.54
C ALA A 579 -6.34 5.34 5.64
N LEU A 580 -6.84 5.50 6.87
CA LEU A 580 -8.13 6.14 7.14
C LEU A 580 -8.02 7.67 7.11
N THR A 581 -9.15 8.35 6.98
CA THR A 581 -9.25 9.83 6.98
C THR A 581 -8.40 10.48 8.07
N GLY A 582 -7.61 11.48 7.69
CA GLY A 582 -6.71 12.22 8.59
C GLY A 582 -5.45 11.48 9.04
N SER A 583 -5.19 10.27 8.50
CA SER A 583 -4.02 9.46 8.82
C SER A 583 -3.03 9.42 7.65
N THR A 584 -1.77 9.11 7.95
CA THR A 584 -0.73 8.91 6.93
C THR A 584 -0.29 7.45 6.90
N LEU A 585 -0.16 6.86 5.72
CA LEU A 585 0.51 5.58 5.49
C LEU A 585 1.81 5.83 4.72
N THR A 586 2.94 5.48 5.32
CA THR A 586 4.27 5.68 4.74
C THR A 586 4.91 4.32 4.45
N LEU A 587 5.22 4.07 3.18
CA LEU A 587 5.97 2.93 2.69
C LEU A 587 7.39 3.39 2.41
N VAL A 588 8.38 2.83 3.12
CA VAL A 588 9.77 3.29 3.00
C VAL A 588 10.72 2.11 2.90
N ASN A 589 11.68 2.21 1.99
CA ASN A 589 12.69 1.20 1.68
C ASN A 589 12.13 -0.18 1.31
N GLY A 590 13.00 -1.05 0.83
CA GLY A 590 12.67 -2.46 0.60
C GLY A 590 11.67 -2.69 -0.55
N THR A 591 11.15 -3.91 -0.60
CA THR A 591 10.21 -4.37 -1.63
C THR A 591 8.83 -4.56 -1.02
N PHE A 592 7.83 -3.95 -1.65
CA PHE A 592 6.41 -4.14 -1.37
C PHE A 592 5.83 -4.96 -2.52
N ASP A 593 5.72 -6.27 -2.33
CA ASP A 593 4.99 -7.11 -3.27
C ASP A 593 3.50 -6.95 -2.97
N ASN A 594 2.83 -6.18 -3.80
CA ASN A 594 1.40 -5.90 -3.73
C ASN A 594 0.64 -6.72 -4.79
N THR A 595 1.20 -7.81 -5.31
CA THR A 595 0.56 -8.64 -6.33
C THR A 595 -0.79 -9.18 -5.83
N GLY A 596 -1.89 -8.72 -6.45
CA GLY A 596 -3.25 -9.08 -6.04
C GLY A 596 -3.77 -8.33 -4.80
N GLY A 597 -2.95 -7.48 -4.19
CA GLY A 597 -3.29 -6.64 -3.04
C GLY A 597 -3.74 -5.23 -3.39
N LEU A 598 -4.17 -4.52 -2.36
CA LEU A 598 -4.61 -3.13 -2.40
C LEU A 598 -3.83 -2.28 -1.37
N LEU A 599 -3.17 -1.24 -1.88
CA LEU A 599 -2.66 -0.11 -1.11
C LEU A 599 -3.64 1.06 -1.28
N GLU A 600 -4.38 1.43 -0.23
CA GLU A 600 -5.44 2.46 -0.30
C GLU A 600 -5.15 3.65 0.63
N VAL A 601 -5.41 4.87 0.15
CA VAL A 601 -5.62 6.03 1.03
C VAL A 601 -7.01 6.60 0.83
N GLN A 602 -7.76 6.73 1.92
CA GLN A 602 -9.14 7.23 1.88
C GLN A 602 -9.20 8.75 1.72
N ASP A 603 -10.42 9.30 1.70
CA ASP A 603 -10.64 10.74 1.64
C ASP A 603 -9.92 11.47 2.80
N ALA A 604 -9.21 12.54 2.45
CA ALA A 604 -8.35 13.34 3.33
C ALA A 604 -7.27 12.53 4.09
N ALA A 605 -6.87 11.36 3.59
CA ALA A 605 -5.70 10.62 4.05
C ALA A 605 -4.48 10.85 3.15
N SER A 606 -3.28 10.60 3.67
CA SER A 606 -2.02 10.79 2.94
C SER A 606 -1.29 9.46 2.76
N GLY A 607 -0.84 9.17 1.53
CA GLY A 607 0.02 8.03 1.22
C GLY A 607 1.41 8.52 0.84
N GLN A 608 2.45 7.88 1.34
CA GLN A 608 3.84 8.25 1.04
C GLN A 608 4.63 7.03 0.61
N ILE A 609 5.42 7.14 -0.46
CA ILE A 609 6.30 6.06 -0.95
C ILE A 609 7.70 6.62 -1.19
N GLY A 610 8.72 6.05 -0.55
CA GLY A 610 10.11 6.49 -0.71
C GLY A 610 11.12 5.36 -0.68
N GLY A 611 12.05 5.34 -1.64
CA GLY A 611 13.16 4.38 -1.69
C GLY A 611 12.69 2.94 -1.89
N SER A 612 11.47 2.75 -2.40
CA SER A 612 10.76 1.47 -2.39
C SER A 612 10.61 0.90 -3.79
N THR A 613 10.59 -0.43 -3.89
CA THR A 613 10.11 -1.16 -5.08
C THR A 613 8.70 -1.65 -4.79
N VAL A 614 7.71 -1.26 -5.60
CA VAL A 614 6.33 -1.72 -5.48
C VAL A 614 5.98 -2.58 -6.69
N ILE A 615 5.57 -3.82 -6.44
CA ILE A 615 5.29 -4.83 -7.48
C ILE A 615 3.81 -5.15 -7.47
N GLY A 616 3.13 -5.02 -8.61
CA GLY A 616 1.76 -5.48 -8.81
C GLY A 616 0.67 -4.75 -8.03
N GLY A 617 -0.56 -5.18 -8.29
CA GLY A 617 -1.78 -4.78 -7.58
C GLY A 617 -2.15 -3.29 -7.69
N THR A 618 -3.15 -2.90 -6.89
CA THR A 618 -3.75 -1.56 -6.97
C THR A 618 -3.16 -0.62 -5.91
N ILE A 619 -2.72 0.55 -6.35
CA ILE A 619 -2.37 1.71 -5.53
C ILE A 619 -3.46 2.76 -5.76
N ARG A 620 -4.33 2.96 -4.77
CA ARG A 620 -5.54 3.76 -4.88
C ARG A 620 -5.58 4.92 -3.92
N SER A 621 -6.08 6.06 -4.37
CA SER A 621 -6.62 7.09 -3.48
C SER A 621 -8.09 7.38 -3.74
N LEU A 622 -8.81 7.83 -2.71
CA LEU A 622 -10.23 8.22 -2.79
C LEU A 622 -10.43 9.68 -2.38
N GLY A 623 -11.45 10.34 -2.94
CA GLY A 623 -11.81 11.71 -2.59
C GLY A 623 -10.62 12.67 -2.75
N SER A 624 -10.29 13.39 -1.68
CA SER A 624 -9.15 14.30 -1.58
C SER A 624 -7.83 13.63 -1.15
N GLY A 625 -7.85 12.32 -0.86
CA GLY A 625 -6.64 11.56 -0.53
C GLY A 625 -5.68 11.43 -1.71
N ALA A 626 -4.38 11.32 -1.43
CA ALA A 626 -3.36 11.21 -2.47
C ALA A 626 -2.15 10.39 -2.03
N TRP A 627 -1.55 9.67 -2.97
CA TRP A 627 -0.20 9.12 -2.82
C TRP A 627 0.84 10.15 -3.26
N SER A 628 1.92 10.29 -2.51
CA SER A 628 3.02 11.20 -2.81
C SER A 628 4.37 10.49 -2.71
N MET A 629 5.21 10.66 -3.72
CA MET A 629 6.58 10.17 -3.67
C MET A 629 7.43 11.03 -2.74
N THR A 630 8.34 10.42 -1.97
CA THR A 630 9.27 11.11 -1.05
C THR A 630 10.74 10.83 -1.37
N SER A 631 11.00 9.92 -2.31
CA SER A 631 12.33 9.54 -2.81
C SER A 631 12.16 8.85 -4.18
N ASN A 632 13.25 8.33 -4.74
CA ASN A 632 13.18 7.56 -5.97
C ASN A 632 12.56 6.19 -5.72
N ASN A 633 11.67 5.74 -6.60
CA ASN A 633 10.93 4.49 -6.45
C ASN A 633 10.96 3.66 -7.74
N VAL A 634 10.67 2.36 -7.61
CA VAL A 634 10.47 1.45 -8.74
C VAL A 634 9.05 0.91 -8.69
N PHE A 635 8.33 0.96 -9.80
CA PHE A 635 7.02 0.36 -9.97
C PHE A 635 7.07 -0.71 -11.05
N VAL A 636 6.66 -1.93 -10.71
CA VAL A 636 6.63 -3.09 -11.61
C VAL A 636 5.18 -3.55 -11.72
N ASP A 637 4.61 -3.54 -12.91
CA ASP A 637 3.22 -3.94 -13.17
C ASP A 637 2.13 -3.30 -12.25
N PRO A 638 2.20 -1.99 -11.90
CA PRO A 638 1.25 -1.37 -10.98
C PRO A 638 -0.11 -1.09 -11.65
N THR A 639 -1.17 -1.04 -10.83
CA THR A 639 -2.45 -0.41 -11.17
C THR A 639 -2.65 0.85 -10.34
N PHE A 640 -2.68 2.02 -10.96
CA PHE A 640 -2.93 3.31 -10.30
C PHE A 640 -4.39 3.73 -10.44
N GLU A 641 -5.02 4.07 -9.31
CA GLU A 641 -6.39 4.63 -9.24
C GLU A 641 -6.43 5.89 -8.35
N GLY A 642 -7.18 6.92 -8.76
CA GLY A 642 -7.29 8.17 -8.00
C GLY A 642 -6.19 9.19 -8.31
N LEU A 643 -5.50 9.73 -7.30
CA LEU A 643 -4.49 10.77 -7.42
C LEU A 643 -3.12 10.27 -6.92
N ILE A 644 -2.14 10.25 -7.82
CA ILE A 644 -0.74 9.92 -7.54
C ILE A 644 0.11 11.15 -7.86
N ASN A 645 0.91 11.61 -6.91
CA ASN A 645 1.74 12.80 -7.03
C ASN A 645 3.23 12.42 -6.97
N THR A 646 3.99 12.94 -7.93
CA THR A 646 5.45 12.94 -7.89
C THR A 646 5.93 14.38 -7.73
N PRO A 647 6.34 14.78 -6.51
CA PRO A 647 6.91 16.11 -6.26
C PRO A 647 8.20 16.41 -7.04
N ASN A 648 8.65 17.66 -6.96
CA ASN A 648 9.90 18.14 -7.55
C ASN A 648 11.11 17.31 -7.08
N ALA A 649 12.04 17.02 -7.98
CA ALA A 649 13.31 16.29 -7.71
C ALA A 649 13.16 14.80 -7.37
N HIS A 650 12.12 14.14 -7.88
CA HIS A 650 11.91 12.70 -7.69
C HIS A 650 11.82 11.95 -9.03
N LEU A 651 12.26 10.69 -9.00
CA LEU A 651 12.34 9.79 -10.16
C LEU A 651 11.60 8.49 -9.84
N ASN A 652 10.65 8.13 -10.71
CA ASN A 652 9.97 6.84 -10.65
C ASN A 652 10.37 6.00 -11.85
N TYR A 653 10.91 4.81 -11.58
CA TYR A 653 11.17 3.81 -12.61
C TYR A 653 9.91 3.00 -12.88
N TRP A 654 9.54 2.86 -14.14
CA TRP A 654 8.40 2.03 -14.57
C TRP A 654 8.89 0.81 -15.34
N GLN A 655 8.27 -0.34 -15.08
CA GLN A 655 8.56 -1.62 -15.71
C GLN A 655 7.27 -2.39 -16.00
N GLY A 656 7.20 -3.07 -17.14
CA GLY A 656 6.09 -3.95 -17.49
C GLY A 656 4.79 -3.22 -17.85
N MET A 657 3.66 -3.77 -17.41
CA MET A 657 2.31 -3.27 -17.69
C MET A 657 1.88 -2.28 -16.61
N VAL A 658 1.94 -0.99 -16.91
CA VAL A 658 1.41 0.06 -16.04
C VAL A 658 -0.05 0.30 -16.40
N HIS A 659 -0.99 -0.05 -15.52
CA HIS A 659 -2.38 0.35 -15.67
C HIS A 659 -2.60 1.66 -14.91
N ASN A 660 -3.08 2.70 -15.57
CA ASN A 660 -3.29 4.01 -14.97
C ASN A 660 -4.70 4.54 -15.30
N ASP A 661 -5.63 4.35 -14.38
CA ASP A 661 -6.94 5.01 -14.34
C ASP A 661 -6.92 6.25 -13.41
N ALA A 662 -5.72 6.65 -12.95
CA ALA A 662 -5.50 7.79 -12.07
C ALA A 662 -5.09 9.06 -12.84
N GLN A 663 -5.08 10.18 -12.10
CA GLN A 663 -4.25 11.34 -12.43
C GLN A 663 -2.85 11.12 -11.82
N TYR A 664 -1.88 10.78 -12.66
CA TYR A 664 -0.48 10.65 -12.27
C TYR A 664 0.25 11.96 -12.53
N ARG A 665 0.53 12.75 -11.48
CA ARG A 665 1.12 14.09 -11.60
C ARG A 665 2.64 14.07 -11.50
N LEU A 666 3.31 14.71 -12.45
CA LEU A 666 4.72 15.10 -12.35
C LEU A 666 4.76 16.59 -12.05
N ASN A 667 5.24 16.94 -10.86
CA ASN A 667 5.24 18.32 -10.38
C ASN A 667 6.66 18.88 -10.33
N ALA A 668 7.34 18.95 -11.47
CA ALA A 668 8.67 19.56 -11.55
C ALA A 668 8.63 21.07 -11.30
N ALA A 669 9.73 21.58 -10.76
CA ALA A 669 10.03 23.00 -10.62
C ALA A 669 11.46 23.26 -11.13
N ALA A 670 12.40 23.62 -10.25
CA ALA A 670 13.79 23.89 -10.61
C ALA A 670 14.61 22.62 -10.93
N ASN A 671 14.20 21.45 -10.40
CA ASN A 671 14.88 20.18 -10.62
C ASN A 671 14.02 19.26 -11.49
N GLY A 672 14.66 18.33 -12.18
CA GLY A 672 13.98 17.32 -12.96
C GLY A 672 13.09 16.42 -12.10
N THR A 673 11.88 16.14 -12.58
CA THR A 673 10.97 15.11 -12.05
C THR A 673 10.65 14.14 -13.18
N TYR A 674 10.80 12.84 -12.90
CA TYR A 674 10.95 11.85 -13.96
C TYR A 674 9.97 10.67 -13.83
N ILE A 675 9.42 10.26 -14.98
CA ILE A 675 9.10 8.85 -15.23
C ILE A 675 10.21 8.30 -16.11
N ARG A 676 10.81 7.19 -15.71
CA ARG A 676 11.88 6.53 -16.48
C ARG A 676 11.55 5.08 -16.76
N VAL A 677 11.51 4.71 -18.03
CA VAL A 677 11.40 3.30 -18.43
C VAL A 677 12.74 2.61 -18.15
N TYR A 678 12.68 1.47 -17.45
CA TYR A 678 13.88 0.78 -16.96
C TYR A 678 13.81 -0.73 -17.20
N THR A 679 14.88 -1.32 -17.72
CA THR A 679 15.11 -2.78 -17.93
C THR A 679 14.21 -3.52 -18.93
N ALA A 680 13.03 -2.99 -19.27
CA ALA A 680 12.11 -3.59 -20.25
C ALA A 680 11.17 -2.53 -20.83
N ASP A 681 10.50 -2.87 -21.94
CA ASP A 681 9.42 -2.06 -22.50
C ASP A 681 8.29 -1.87 -21.49
N VAL A 682 7.63 -0.71 -21.56
CA VAL A 682 6.47 -0.36 -20.74
C VAL A 682 5.27 -0.13 -21.64
N THR A 683 4.13 -0.72 -21.26
CA THR A 683 2.83 -0.37 -21.83
C THR A 683 1.99 0.31 -20.77
N VAL A 684 1.52 1.52 -21.07
CA VAL A 684 0.58 2.26 -20.24
C VAL A 684 -0.82 2.02 -20.78
N SER A 685 -1.68 1.42 -19.97
CA SER A 685 -3.10 1.19 -20.28
C SER A 685 -3.98 1.95 -19.29
N GLY A 686 -5.30 1.89 -19.46
CA GLY A 686 -6.25 2.65 -18.65
C GLY A 686 -6.61 4.00 -19.26
N THR A 687 -7.63 4.62 -18.71
CA THR A 687 -8.25 5.87 -19.21
C THR A 687 -7.78 7.13 -18.48
N GLY A 688 -6.84 6.97 -17.53
CA GLY A 688 -6.29 8.07 -16.75
C GLY A 688 -5.39 9.01 -17.55
N GLU A 689 -4.71 9.91 -16.84
CA GLU A 689 -3.82 10.89 -17.45
C GLU A 689 -2.48 10.97 -16.69
N ILE A 690 -1.40 11.19 -17.43
CA ILE A 690 -0.12 11.69 -16.89
C ILE A 690 -0.16 13.21 -17.02
N VAL A 691 -0.23 13.90 -15.90
CA VAL A 691 -0.37 15.36 -15.85
C VAL A 691 0.98 15.98 -15.46
N LEU A 692 1.54 16.79 -16.34
CA LEU A 692 2.80 17.47 -16.15
C LEU A 692 2.54 18.90 -15.67
N SER A 693 3.25 19.37 -14.64
CA SER A 693 3.23 20.78 -14.26
C SER A 693 3.72 21.69 -15.40
N ASP A 694 3.50 23.00 -15.29
CA ASP A 694 4.02 23.95 -16.30
C ASP A 694 5.53 24.17 -16.12
N SER A 695 6.33 23.15 -16.44
CA SER A 695 7.79 23.16 -16.35
C SER A 695 8.42 22.26 -17.42
N PRO A 696 9.50 22.69 -18.08
CA PRO A 696 10.23 21.84 -19.02
C PRO A 696 10.99 20.70 -18.32
N ASN A 697 11.07 20.73 -16.98
CA ASN A 697 11.79 19.75 -16.17
C ASN A 697 10.94 18.52 -15.81
N ASN A 698 9.71 18.43 -16.29
CA ASN A 698 8.98 17.16 -16.29
C ASN A 698 9.51 16.29 -17.43
N ILE A 699 10.07 15.13 -17.11
CA ILE A 699 10.82 14.33 -18.08
C ILE A 699 10.26 12.90 -18.11
N ILE A 700 9.98 12.42 -19.32
CA ILE A 700 9.65 11.02 -19.60
C ILE A 700 10.74 10.45 -20.50
N ASP A 701 11.58 9.57 -19.95
CA ASP A 701 12.81 9.08 -20.58
C ASP A 701 13.05 7.57 -20.35
N ALA A 702 14.19 7.07 -20.82
CA ALA A 702 14.65 5.69 -20.64
C ALA A 702 16.03 5.62 -20.00
N GLN A 703 16.31 4.54 -19.24
CA GLN A 703 17.65 4.22 -18.73
C GLN A 703 18.37 3.25 -19.66
N GLY A 704 18.88 3.74 -20.79
CA GLY A 704 19.60 2.93 -21.79
C GLY A 704 18.93 3.01 -23.16
N VAL A 705 19.52 2.34 -24.14
CA VAL A 705 19.10 2.47 -25.55
C VAL A 705 17.89 1.57 -25.86
N ASN A 706 16.89 2.14 -26.55
CA ASN A 706 15.81 1.42 -27.26
C ASN A 706 14.68 0.81 -26.42
N TYR A 707 14.46 1.24 -25.18
CA TYR A 707 13.22 0.85 -24.49
C TYR A 707 12.02 1.57 -25.10
N LYS A 708 10.90 0.85 -25.22
CA LYS A 708 9.65 1.38 -25.76
C LYS A 708 8.65 1.71 -24.66
N LEU A 709 8.03 2.88 -24.76
CA LEU A 709 6.84 3.29 -24.00
C LEU A 709 5.64 3.32 -24.94
N THR A 710 4.69 2.39 -24.75
CA THR A 710 3.45 2.35 -25.54
C THR A 710 2.29 2.93 -24.73
N LEU A 711 1.70 4.03 -25.19
CA LEU A 711 0.49 4.63 -24.62
C LEU A 711 -0.74 4.05 -25.30
N GLN A 712 -1.50 3.20 -24.62
CA GLN A 712 -2.73 2.59 -25.14
C GLN A 712 -3.96 3.35 -24.66
N ASN A 713 -4.53 4.23 -25.50
CA ASN A 713 -5.66 5.10 -25.14
C ASN A 713 -5.40 5.99 -23.91
N HIS A 714 -4.13 6.31 -23.64
CA HIS A 714 -3.72 7.08 -22.47
C HIS A 714 -3.36 8.53 -22.84
N THR A 715 -3.55 9.47 -21.91
CA THR A 715 -3.28 10.89 -22.16
C THR A 715 -2.05 11.39 -21.39
N ILE A 716 -1.13 12.07 -22.08
CA ILE A 716 -0.11 12.93 -21.46
C ILE A 716 -0.52 14.38 -21.70
N ARG A 717 -0.61 15.18 -20.64
CA ARG A 717 -1.05 16.59 -20.70
C ARG A 717 -0.15 17.49 -19.85
N GLY A 718 0.24 18.65 -20.35
CA GLY A 718 0.96 19.67 -19.58
C GLY A 718 2.19 20.23 -20.31
N SER A 719 3.29 20.43 -19.60
CA SER A 719 4.58 20.86 -20.16
C SER A 719 5.72 19.94 -19.74
N GLY A 720 6.70 19.70 -20.62
CA GLY A 720 7.82 18.82 -20.32
C GLY A 720 8.56 18.30 -21.54
N ARG A 721 9.41 17.29 -21.31
CA ARG A 721 10.15 16.55 -22.34
C ARG A 721 9.66 15.11 -22.39
N VAL A 722 9.26 14.67 -23.58
CA VAL A 722 8.78 13.31 -23.85
C VAL A 722 9.71 12.66 -24.87
N SER A 723 9.88 11.33 -24.80
CA SER A 723 10.75 10.57 -25.69
C SER A 723 12.26 10.85 -25.53
N GLN A 724 12.69 11.39 -24.37
CA GLN A 724 14.09 11.77 -24.16
C GLN A 724 15.03 10.57 -23.93
N ASN A 725 16.34 10.74 -24.16
CA ASN A 725 17.42 9.78 -23.82
C ASN A 725 17.18 8.38 -24.42
N ASP A 726 16.96 8.34 -25.73
CA ASP A 726 16.72 7.11 -26.51
C ASP A 726 15.45 6.33 -26.13
N LEU A 727 14.46 6.98 -25.51
CA LEU A 727 13.13 6.41 -25.31
C LEU A 727 12.34 6.44 -26.62
N TRP A 728 11.92 5.26 -27.11
CA TRP A 728 10.93 5.16 -28.21
C TRP A 728 9.53 5.25 -27.63
N VAL A 729 8.72 6.20 -28.09
CA VAL A 729 7.32 6.34 -27.67
C VAL A 729 6.38 5.94 -28.80
N VAL A 730 5.40 5.09 -28.49
CA VAL A 730 4.26 4.77 -29.36
C VAL A 730 3.01 5.42 -28.77
N ASN A 731 2.52 6.48 -29.39
CA ASN A 731 1.33 7.20 -28.98
C ASN A 731 0.08 6.65 -29.70
N ASN A 732 -0.70 5.81 -29.02
CA ASN A 732 -2.05 5.41 -29.44
C ASN A 732 -3.13 6.14 -28.61
N GLY A 733 -2.81 7.28 -28.00
CA GLY A 733 -3.68 8.03 -27.10
C GLY A 733 -3.71 9.51 -27.44
N LEU A 734 -3.38 10.38 -26.49
CA LEU A 734 -3.28 11.83 -26.71
C LEU A 734 -2.04 12.37 -26.02
N ILE A 735 -1.21 13.13 -26.74
CA ILE A 735 -0.16 13.97 -26.15
C ILE A 735 -0.57 15.43 -26.37
N GLU A 736 -0.74 16.19 -25.29
CA GLU A 736 -1.31 17.53 -25.36
C GLU A 736 -0.50 18.55 -24.53
N ALA A 737 0.18 19.46 -25.23
CA ALA A 737 0.82 20.60 -24.61
C ALA A 737 -0.24 21.63 -24.20
N SER A 738 -0.33 21.91 -22.90
CA SER A 738 -1.33 22.83 -22.33
C SER A 738 -0.76 23.92 -21.42
N GLY A 739 0.54 23.88 -21.12
CA GLY A 739 1.23 24.91 -20.34
C GLY A 739 2.15 25.77 -21.21
N SER A 740 2.52 26.93 -20.69
CA SER A 740 3.32 27.93 -21.41
C SER A 740 4.74 27.46 -21.75
N ALA A 741 5.29 26.51 -20.98
CA ALA A 741 6.58 25.89 -21.28
C ALA A 741 6.52 24.88 -22.44
N GLY A 742 5.34 24.37 -22.79
CA GLY A 742 5.11 23.46 -23.91
C GLY A 742 5.69 22.05 -23.74
N ILE A 743 5.53 21.22 -24.77
CA ILE A 743 6.10 19.88 -24.85
C ILE A 743 7.20 19.82 -25.91
N THR A 744 8.35 19.27 -25.53
CA THR A 744 9.42 18.89 -26.48
C THR A 744 9.47 17.37 -26.63
N ILE A 745 9.47 16.90 -27.88
CA ILE A 745 9.62 15.49 -28.25
C ILE A 745 10.99 15.34 -28.94
N ASP A 746 11.86 14.49 -28.38
CA ASP A 746 13.27 14.36 -28.80
C ASP A 746 13.65 12.88 -28.97
N PRO A 747 13.09 12.17 -29.97
CA PRO A 747 13.17 10.72 -30.07
C PRO A 747 14.53 10.22 -30.61
N PRO A 748 14.88 8.95 -30.34
CA PRO A 748 16.00 8.29 -31.01
C PRO A 748 15.75 8.07 -32.51
N SER A 749 16.76 7.54 -33.21
CA SER A 749 16.63 7.09 -34.61
C SER A 749 15.49 6.09 -34.83
N ASN A 750 15.15 5.32 -33.79
CA ASN A 750 14.17 4.24 -33.84
C ASN A 750 12.74 4.74 -33.57
N GLY A 751 12.59 6.01 -33.19
CA GLY A 751 11.43 6.80 -33.54
C GLY A 751 10.53 7.29 -32.40
N PHE A 752 9.50 8.03 -32.83
CA PHE A 752 8.28 8.41 -32.13
C PHE A 752 7.11 8.07 -33.05
N ASP A 753 6.28 7.10 -32.68
CA ASP A 753 5.16 6.63 -33.50
C ASP A 753 3.89 7.34 -33.03
N ASN A 754 3.43 8.34 -33.78
CA ASN A 754 2.18 9.04 -33.52
C ASN A 754 1.05 8.41 -34.34
N ASN A 755 0.32 7.47 -33.73
CA ASN A 755 -0.81 6.80 -34.36
C ASN A 755 -2.14 7.55 -34.17
N THR A 756 -2.14 8.60 -33.36
CA THR A 756 -3.34 9.38 -33.02
C THR A 756 -3.05 10.88 -33.06
N ILE A 757 -2.94 11.56 -31.92
CA ILE A 757 -2.83 13.02 -31.84
C ILE A 757 -1.70 13.41 -30.90
N ALA A 758 -0.81 14.26 -31.38
CA ALA A 758 0.05 15.10 -30.57
C ALA A 758 -0.25 16.57 -30.90
N ARG A 759 -0.65 17.38 -29.91
CA ARG A 759 -1.09 18.76 -30.17
C ARG A 759 -0.62 19.78 -29.14
N ALA A 760 -0.57 21.05 -29.54
CA ALA A 760 -0.45 22.19 -28.65
C ALA A 760 -1.72 23.05 -28.65
N LEU A 761 -2.20 23.37 -27.44
CA LEU A 761 -3.30 24.30 -27.20
C LEU A 761 -2.82 25.77 -27.26
N THR A 762 -3.77 26.69 -27.34
CA THR A 762 -3.52 28.14 -27.30
C THR A 762 -2.57 28.53 -26.17
N GLY A 763 -1.54 29.31 -26.47
CA GLY A 763 -0.53 29.75 -25.51
C GLY A 763 0.55 28.72 -25.16
N SER A 764 0.49 27.51 -25.73
CA SER A 764 1.48 26.44 -25.54
C SER A 764 2.34 26.22 -26.80
N SER A 765 3.34 25.34 -26.70
CA SER A 765 4.17 24.94 -27.84
C SER A 765 4.32 23.42 -27.97
N LEU A 766 4.46 22.93 -29.20
CA LEU A 766 4.87 21.57 -29.52
C LEU A 766 6.14 21.61 -30.37
N THR A 767 7.25 21.17 -29.79
CA THR A 767 8.55 21.12 -30.44
C THR A 767 8.95 19.68 -30.68
N ILE A 768 9.35 19.33 -31.89
CA ILE A 768 9.87 18.00 -32.22
C ILE A 768 11.24 18.16 -32.85
N VAL A 769 12.24 17.51 -32.26
CA VAL A 769 13.64 17.66 -32.66
C VAL A 769 14.33 16.30 -32.77
N ASN A 770 15.24 16.17 -33.73
CA ASN A 770 16.02 14.96 -33.98
C ASN A 770 15.17 13.72 -34.29
N GLY A 771 15.85 12.61 -34.58
CA GLY A 771 15.24 11.29 -34.70
C GLY A 771 14.24 11.15 -35.85
N THR A 772 13.46 10.08 -35.74
CA THR A 772 12.44 9.70 -36.72
C THR A 772 11.05 9.86 -36.10
N VAL A 773 10.09 10.41 -36.84
CA VAL A 773 8.69 10.51 -36.42
C VAL A 773 7.85 9.78 -37.45
N ASP A 774 7.27 8.65 -37.07
CA ASP A 774 6.23 8.01 -37.88
C ASP A 774 4.88 8.60 -37.47
N ASN A 775 4.30 9.39 -38.36
CA ASN A 775 3.00 10.02 -38.18
C ASN A 775 1.96 9.43 -39.14
N ALA A 776 2.22 8.32 -39.85
CA ALA A 776 1.37 7.82 -40.94
C ALA A 776 -0.12 7.68 -40.57
N GLY A 777 -0.43 7.28 -39.33
CA GLY A 777 -1.79 7.19 -38.79
C GLY A 777 -2.28 8.40 -38.00
N GLY A 778 -1.44 9.42 -37.80
CA GLY A 778 -1.64 10.47 -36.81
C GLY A 778 -1.71 11.90 -37.33
N LEU A 779 -1.95 12.78 -36.36
CA LEU A 779 -2.05 14.22 -36.48
C LEU A 779 -1.06 14.89 -35.53
N LEU A 780 -0.18 15.73 -36.08
CA LEU A 780 0.56 16.75 -35.34
C LEU A 780 -0.18 18.07 -35.50
N GLU A 781 -0.68 18.66 -34.41
CA GLU A 781 -1.52 19.88 -34.48
C GLU A 781 -0.96 21.01 -33.61
N VAL A 782 -0.95 22.23 -34.15
CA VAL A 782 -0.88 23.44 -33.33
C VAL A 782 -2.15 24.27 -33.54
N GLN A 783 -2.90 24.47 -32.46
CA GLN A 783 -4.14 25.24 -32.48
C GLN A 783 -3.86 26.74 -32.60
N ASP A 784 -4.90 27.54 -32.83
CA ASP A 784 -4.74 28.99 -32.95
C ASP A 784 -4.16 29.60 -31.67
N GLY A 785 -3.15 30.45 -31.83
CA GLY A 785 -2.37 31.02 -30.74
C GLY A 785 -1.35 30.07 -30.09
N ALA A 786 -1.16 28.85 -30.60
CA ALA A 786 -0.07 27.95 -30.23
C ALA A 786 1.14 28.09 -31.18
N SER A 787 2.28 27.48 -30.84
CA SER A 787 3.47 27.45 -31.71
C SER A 787 3.99 26.03 -31.95
N GLY A 788 4.41 25.75 -33.18
CA GLY A 788 4.98 24.46 -33.58
C GLY A 788 6.40 24.60 -34.08
N ALA A 789 7.26 23.64 -33.75
CA ALA A 789 8.64 23.62 -34.25
C ALA A 789 9.07 22.20 -34.66
N LEU A 790 9.76 22.10 -35.81
CA LEU A 790 10.40 20.87 -36.30
C LEU A 790 11.89 21.14 -36.53
N GLY A 791 12.79 20.32 -36.00
CA GLY A 791 14.23 20.53 -36.18
C GLY A 791 15.02 19.24 -36.34
N GLY A 792 15.62 19.01 -37.50
CA GLY A 792 16.47 17.82 -37.72
C GLY A 792 15.70 16.50 -37.71
N VAL A 793 14.38 16.54 -37.89
CA VAL A 793 13.51 15.36 -37.82
C VAL A 793 13.39 14.68 -39.18
N THR A 794 13.24 13.36 -39.18
CA THR A 794 12.68 12.63 -40.33
C THR A 794 11.19 12.36 -40.07
N LEU A 795 10.30 13.17 -40.65
CA LEU A 795 8.85 13.07 -40.51
C LEU A 795 8.26 12.21 -41.63
N GLN A 796 7.59 11.12 -41.26
CA GLN A 796 7.01 10.16 -42.20
C GLN A 796 5.48 10.15 -42.09
N GLY A 797 4.77 10.41 -43.19
CA GLY A 797 3.33 10.25 -43.27
C GLY A 797 2.50 11.23 -42.43
N GLY A 798 1.19 11.02 -42.43
CA GLY A 798 0.23 11.74 -41.58
C GLY A 798 0.04 13.20 -41.92
N THR A 799 -0.75 13.87 -41.07
CA THR A 799 -1.01 15.30 -41.20
C THR A 799 -0.26 16.10 -40.16
N THR A 800 0.48 17.12 -40.58
CA THR A 800 1.00 18.20 -39.74
C THR A 800 0.19 19.46 -40.02
N ARG A 801 -0.57 19.90 -39.02
CA ARG A 801 -1.58 20.97 -39.15
C ARG A 801 -1.29 22.16 -38.25
N SER A 802 -1.46 23.36 -38.78
CA SER A 802 -1.65 24.56 -37.96
C SER A 802 -3.03 25.18 -38.22
N LEU A 803 -3.58 25.85 -37.21
CA LEU A 803 -4.86 26.55 -37.27
C LEU A 803 -4.70 28.06 -37.07
N GLY A 804 -5.62 28.84 -37.63
CA GLY A 804 -5.69 30.29 -37.44
C GLY A 804 -4.38 30.98 -37.81
N SER A 805 -3.83 31.73 -36.86
CA SER A 805 -2.59 32.50 -36.99
C SER A 805 -1.31 31.69 -36.74
N SER A 806 -1.44 30.44 -36.29
CA SER A 806 -0.30 29.60 -35.90
C SER A 806 0.40 28.96 -37.09
N ALA A 807 1.67 28.60 -36.87
CA ALA A 807 2.51 27.95 -37.88
C ALA A 807 3.46 26.94 -37.25
N TRP A 808 3.87 25.96 -38.05
CA TRP A 808 5.03 25.13 -37.78
C TRP A 808 6.28 25.82 -38.32
N THR A 809 7.34 25.92 -37.52
CA THR A 809 8.61 26.55 -37.91
C THR A 809 9.72 25.52 -37.97
N ILE A 810 10.45 25.49 -39.08
CA ILE A 810 11.68 24.68 -39.20
C ILE A 810 12.79 25.37 -38.41
N THR A 811 13.40 24.67 -37.45
CA THR A 811 14.51 25.16 -36.62
C THR A 811 15.85 24.51 -36.97
N SER A 812 15.81 23.39 -37.70
CA SER A 812 16.94 22.72 -38.33
C SER A 812 16.39 21.87 -39.48
N GLY A 813 17.16 21.69 -40.55
CA GLY A 813 16.70 21.04 -41.79
C GLY A 813 16.06 19.66 -41.53
N CYS A 814 14.88 19.43 -42.10
CA CYS A 814 14.09 18.22 -41.88
C CYS A 814 14.03 17.34 -43.14
N THR A 815 13.81 16.04 -42.97
CA THR A 815 13.43 15.13 -44.05
C THR A 815 11.94 14.85 -43.93
N LEU A 816 11.18 15.10 -45.01
CA LEU A 816 9.73 15.00 -45.07
C LEU A 816 9.38 13.91 -46.08
N VAL A 817 8.79 12.82 -45.60
CA VAL A 817 8.52 11.60 -46.38
C VAL A 817 7.02 11.34 -46.39
N ASN A 818 6.38 11.35 -47.56
CA ASN A 818 4.93 11.12 -47.68
C ASN A 818 4.05 12.01 -46.78
N ALA A 819 4.53 13.19 -46.41
CA ALA A 819 3.91 14.03 -45.39
C ALA A 819 2.73 14.84 -45.97
N THR A 820 1.68 15.03 -45.16
CA THR A 820 0.57 15.94 -45.47
C THR A 820 0.65 17.19 -44.59
N PHE A 821 0.49 18.36 -45.20
CA PHE A 821 0.51 19.66 -44.52
C PHE A 821 -0.81 20.38 -44.69
N SER A 822 -1.34 20.93 -43.59
CA SER A 822 -2.55 21.77 -43.59
C SER A 822 -2.27 23.03 -42.77
N GLY A 823 -2.61 24.21 -43.26
CA GLY A 823 -2.20 25.46 -42.62
C GLY A 823 -0.79 25.89 -43.02
N THR A 824 -0.02 26.49 -42.11
CA THR A 824 1.24 27.18 -42.45
C THR A 824 2.47 26.46 -41.90
N ILE A 825 3.46 26.26 -42.78
CA ILE A 825 4.82 25.85 -42.44
C ILE A 825 5.79 26.94 -42.88
N ASN A 826 6.67 27.37 -41.98
CA ASN A 826 7.71 28.36 -42.24
C ASN A 826 9.08 27.69 -42.23
N THR A 827 9.82 27.85 -43.31
CA THR A 827 11.24 27.51 -43.42
C THR A 827 12.05 28.80 -43.37
N PRO A 828 12.69 29.14 -42.23
CA PRO A 828 13.51 30.33 -42.11
C PRO A 828 14.78 30.28 -42.97
N ASN A 829 15.41 31.43 -43.15
CA ASN A 829 16.70 31.59 -43.82
C ASN A 829 17.74 30.54 -43.37
N ALA A 830 18.55 30.04 -44.32
CA ALA A 830 19.65 29.09 -44.09
C ALA A 830 19.25 27.64 -43.71
N HIS A 831 18.09 27.16 -44.16
CA HIS A 831 17.63 25.80 -43.92
C HIS A 831 17.45 25.00 -45.22
N ILE A 832 17.67 23.69 -45.14
CA ILE A 832 17.45 22.73 -46.24
C ILE A 832 16.44 21.70 -45.75
N ASN A 833 15.30 21.59 -46.42
CA ASN A 833 14.35 20.51 -46.18
C ASN A 833 14.37 19.52 -47.33
N TYR A 834 14.46 18.23 -47.02
CA TYR A 834 14.46 17.15 -47.99
C TYR A 834 13.03 16.64 -48.18
N TRP A 835 12.57 16.53 -49.42
CA TRP A 835 11.26 15.95 -49.76
C TRP A 835 11.44 14.58 -50.41
N GLN A 836 10.65 13.61 -49.96
CA GLN A 836 10.63 12.23 -50.44
C GLN A 836 9.18 11.75 -50.62
N GLY A 837 8.95 10.91 -51.62
CA GLY A 837 7.66 10.37 -51.99
C GLY A 837 6.63 11.45 -52.39
N THR A 838 5.41 11.33 -51.86
CA THR A 838 4.31 12.26 -52.16
C THR A 838 4.09 13.25 -51.01
N ILE A 839 4.39 14.52 -51.26
CA ILE A 839 4.11 15.61 -50.33
C ILE A 839 2.72 16.19 -50.62
N THR A 840 1.79 16.07 -49.69
CA THR A 840 0.44 16.64 -49.83
C THR A 840 0.34 17.97 -49.09
N ASN A 841 0.61 19.08 -49.75
CA ASN A 841 0.44 20.42 -49.22
C ASN A 841 -0.96 20.98 -49.51
N GLN A 842 -1.76 21.19 -48.47
CA GLN A 842 -3.10 21.79 -48.54
C GLN A 842 -3.13 23.24 -48.01
N GLY A 843 -1.97 23.78 -47.62
CA GLY A 843 -1.86 25.10 -47.02
C GLY A 843 -0.68 25.89 -47.60
N ASN A 844 0.03 26.62 -46.75
CA ASN A 844 1.15 27.48 -47.12
C ASN A 844 2.48 26.87 -46.66
N TYR A 845 3.35 26.53 -47.60
CA TYR A 845 4.74 26.14 -47.32
C TYR A 845 5.66 27.31 -47.70
N ASN A 846 6.13 28.06 -46.72
CA ASN A 846 6.89 29.30 -46.93
C ASN A 846 8.40 29.04 -46.86
N LEU A 847 9.14 29.46 -47.90
CA LEU A 847 10.59 29.56 -47.92
C LEU A 847 10.95 31.03 -47.70
N ASN A 848 11.49 31.32 -46.52
CA ASN A 848 11.77 32.68 -46.07
C ASN A 848 13.27 32.99 -46.18
N ALA A 849 13.85 32.85 -47.38
CA ALA A 849 15.26 33.18 -47.58
C ALA A 849 15.53 34.68 -47.41
N ALA A 850 16.73 34.99 -46.94
CA ALA A 850 17.26 36.34 -46.82
C ALA A 850 18.67 36.38 -47.42
N ALA A 851 19.72 36.38 -46.59
CA ALA A 851 21.11 36.44 -47.05
C ALA A 851 21.72 35.08 -47.43
N ASN A 852 21.12 33.97 -46.96
CA ASN A 852 21.62 32.61 -47.20
C ASN A 852 20.56 31.78 -47.92
N GLY A 853 21.03 30.78 -48.67
CA GLY A 853 20.15 29.86 -49.39
C GLY A 853 19.15 29.15 -48.47
N THR A 854 17.90 29.06 -48.91
CA THR A 854 16.85 28.28 -48.23
C THR A 854 16.22 27.34 -49.25
N TYR A 855 16.15 26.05 -48.94
CA TYR A 855 16.00 25.01 -49.95
C TYR A 855 14.82 24.09 -49.64
N ILE A 856 14.03 23.79 -50.66
CA ILE A 856 13.38 22.49 -50.82
C ILE A 856 14.29 21.65 -51.71
N ARG A 857 14.71 20.49 -51.23
CA ARG A 857 15.56 19.57 -51.97
C ARG A 857 14.87 18.23 -52.13
N THR A 858 14.64 17.80 -53.36
CA THR A 858 14.14 16.44 -53.60
C THR A 858 15.23 15.41 -53.28
N ALA A 859 14.84 14.26 -52.74
CA ALA A 859 15.78 13.18 -52.40
C ALA A 859 15.45 11.83 -53.05
N ASP A 860 14.25 11.68 -53.64
CA ASP A 860 13.86 10.49 -54.41
C ASP A 860 14.00 10.70 -55.92
N ALA A 861 13.97 9.61 -56.69
CA ALA A 861 13.96 9.67 -58.16
C ALA A 861 12.80 10.52 -58.70
N VAL A 862 11.62 10.39 -58.08
CA VAL A 862 10.43 11.20 -58.36
C VAL A 862 9.81 11.61 -57.03
N VAL A 863 9.62 12.91 -56.85
CA VAL A 863 8.83 13.50 -55.77
C VAL A 863 7.59 14.12 -56.40
N THR A 864 6.42 13.91 -55.80
CA THR A 864 5.18 14.58 -56.23
C THR A 864 4.72 15.52 -55.13
N VAL A 865 4.46 16.77 -55.45
CA VAL A 865 3.79 17.72 -54.55
C VAL A 865 2.36 17.94 -55.01
N THR A 866 1.38 17.76 -54.12
CA THR A 866 -0.05 17.84 -54.42
C THR A 866 -0.89 18.43 -53.29
N GLY A 867 -2.20 18.62 -53.47
CA GLY A 867 -3.14 18.99 -52.39
C GLY A 867 -3.80 20.37 -52.47
N GLY A 868 -3.63 21.13 -53.54
CA GLY A 868 -4.25 22.45 -53.74
C GLY A 868 -3.62 23.63 -52.96
N GLY A 869 -2.61 23.39 -52.13
CA GLY A 869 -1.87 24.40 -51.39
C GLY A 869 -0.88 25.22 -52.24
N THR A 870 -0.14 26.09 -51.54
CA THR A 870 0.86 27.01 -52.10
C THR A 870 2.23 26.79 -51.47
N VAL A 871 3.27 26.76 -52.29
CA VAL A 871 4.68 26.92 -51.92
C VAL A 871 5.05 28.38 -52.20
N ASN A 872 5.31 29.15 -51.15
CA ASN A 872 5.63 30.57 -51.24
C ASN A 872 7.14 30.77 -51.10
N LEU A 873 7.78 31.33 -52.12
CA LEU A 873 9.16 31.77 -52.08
C LEU A 873 9.17 33.27 -51.72
N SER A 874 9.94 33.65 -50.68
CA SER A 874 10.09 35.06 -50.31
C SER A 874 10.64 35.89 -51.48
N ASN A 875 10.57 37.22 -51.38
CA ASN A 875 11.15 38.11 -52.40
C ASN A 875 12.69 38.12 -52.36
N SER A 876 13.32 37.00 -52.70
CA SER A 876 14.76 36.75 -52.63
C SER A 876 15.20 35.76 -53.70
N GLY A 877 16.33 36.04 -54.37
CA GLY A 877 16.90 35.17 -55.40
C GLY A 877 17.58 33.91 -54.84
N VAL A 878 17.66 33.77 -53.51
CA VAL A 878 18.31 32.62 -52.84
C VAL A 878 17.30 31.69 -52.16
N ASN A 879 16.05 31.68 -52.64
CA ASN A 879 15.16 30.53 -52.44
C ASN A 879 15.45 29.49 -53.52
N PHE A 880 15.55 28.21 -53.15
CA PHE A 880 15.93 27.15 -54.09
C PHE A 880 14.95 25.98 -54.03
N ILE A 881 14.56 25.46 -55.20
CA ILE A 881 13.91 24.15 -55.34
C ILE A 881 14.81 23.29 -56.25
N ASP A 882 15.52 22.34 -55.63
CA ASP A 882 16.59 21.57 -56.27
C ASP A 882 16.52 20.05 -55.98
N ALA A 883 17.56 19.33 -56.39
CA ALA A 883 17.67 17.88 -56.22
C ALA A 883 18.96 17.49 -55.49
N SER A 884 18.90 16.40 -54.73
CA SER A 884 20.07 15.78 -54.10
C SER A 884 20.97 15.09 -55.13
N ALA A 885 20.41 14.69 -56.27
CA ALA A 885 21.13 14.11 -57.40
C ALA A 885 20.59 14.66 -58.72
N VAL A 886 21.49 14.93 -59.67
CA VAL A 886 21.12 15.43 -61.00
C VAL A 886 20.18 14.44 -61.70
N GLY A 887 19.07 14.95 -62.23
CA GLY A 887 18.08 14.17 -62.99
C GLY A 887 16.90 13.63 -62.17
N GLN A 888 16.82 13.95 -60.88
CA GLN A 888 15.59 13.72 -60.10
C GLN A 888 14.44 14.57 -60.65
N ARG A 889 13.20 14.18 -60.37
CA ARG A 889 12.00 14.86 -60.88
C ARG A 889 11.06 15.32 -59.76
N LEU A 890 10.58 16.56 -59.86
CA LEU A 890 9.47 17.09 -59.08
C LEU A 890 8.24 17.24 -59.97
N VAL A 891 7.19 16.48 -59.66
CA VAL A 891 5.87 16.63 -60.27
C VAL A 891 5.04 17.59 -59.42
N VAL A 892 4.65 18.73 -59.99
CA VAL A 892 3.86 19.77 -59.30
C VAL A 892 2.40 19.59 -59.70
N GLN A 893 1.63 18.81 -58.93
CA GLN A 893 0.27 18.40 -59.29
C GLN A 893 -0.78 19.17 -58.49
N ASN A 894 -1.55 20.06 -59.12
CA ASN A 894 -2.56 20.86 -58.42
C ASN A 894 -1.95 21.58 -57.19
N GLN A 895 -0.87 22.32 -57.43
CA GLN A 895 -0.15 23.13 -56.45
C GLN A 895 0.16 24.48 -57.08
N THR A 896 0.29 25.51 -56.24
CA THR A 896 0.85 26.80 -56.66
C THR A 896 2.27 26.94 -56.13
N ILE A 897 3.25 27.18 -57.00
CA ILE A 897 4.57 27.69 -56.62
C ILE A 897 4.61 29.15 -57.02
N ARG A 898 4.92 30.05 -56.08
CA ARG A 898 4.95 31.49 -56.36
C ARG A 898 6.07 32.19 -55.64
N GLY A 899 6.52 33.33 -56.17
CA GLY A 899 7.52 34.17 -55.51
C GLY A 899 8.72 34.45 -56.40
N SER A 900 9.90 34.52 -55.78
CA SER A 900 11.20 34.61 -56.45
C SER A 900 12.23 33.67 -55.86
N GLY A 901 13.25 33.34 -56.65
CA GLY A 901 14.21 32.29 -56.33
C GLY A 901 14.60 31.51 -57.58
N GLU A 902 15.17 30.34 -57.38
CA GLU A 902 15.67 29.48 -58.44
C GLU A 902 15.05 28.09 -58.36
N LEU A 903 14.35 27.73 -59.43
CA LEU A 903 13.80 26.41 -59.68
C LEU A 903 14.79 25.61 -60.51
N CYS A 904 14.80 24.29 -60.32
CA CYS A 904 15.67 23.33 -60.99
C CYS A 904 17.15 23.37 -60.53
N ASN A 905 17.78 24.55 -60.47
CA ASN A 905 19.16 24.78 -60.01
C ASN A 905 20.17 23.75 -60.59
N ASN A 906 20.15 23.60 -61.92
CA ASN A 906 20.94 22.67 -62.73
C ASN A 906 20.96 21.21 -62.25
N SER A 907 19.93 20.77 -61.51
CA SER A 907 19.91 19.44 -60.90
C SER A 907 18.55 18.75 -60.99
N LEU A 908 17.46 19.50 -60.87
CA LEU A 908 16.10 18.98 -60.79
C LEU A 908 15.33 19.17 -62.12
N ILE A 909 14.59 18.14 -62.51
CA ILE A 909 13.57 18.20 -63.56
C ILE A 909 12.25 18.62 -62.91
N ILE A 910 11.56 19.62 -63.45
CA ILE A 910 10.22 20.00 -62.98
C ILE A 910 9.18 19.71 -64.05
N GLU A 911 8.14 18.97 -63.66
CA GLU A 911 6.95 18.70 -64.48
C GLU A 911 5.75 19.39 -63.82
N ASN A 912 5.30 20.50 -64.42
CA ASN A 912 4.25 21.36 -63.88
C ASN A 912 2.87 20.95 -64.41
N HIS A 913 2.01 20.47 -63.50
CA HIS A 913 0.57 20.23 -63.65
C HIS A 913 -0.23 21.14 -62.69
N GLY A 914 0.36 22.26 -62.29
CA GLY A 914 -0.20 23.24 -61.37
C GLY A 914 0.08 24.65 -61.86
N THR A 915 0.28 25.57 -60.93
CA THR A 915 0.48 26.99 -61.21
C THR A 915 1.88 27.41 -60.76
N ILE A 916 2.66 28.02 -61.66
CA ILE A 916 3.93 28.67 -61.32
C ILE A 916 3.80 30.17 -61.59
N LEU A 917 4.00 31.00 -60.55
CA LEU A 917 3.84 32.46 -60.62
C LEU A 917 5.16 33.17 -60.31
N ALA A 918 5.70 33.87 -61.31
CA ALA A 918 6.75 34.86 -61.11
C ALA A 918 6.10 36.20 -60.77
N ASP A 919 5.95 36.49 -59.48
CA ASP A 919 5.07 37.57 -58.98
C ASP A 919 5.75 38.62 -58.09
N GLN A 920 7.08 38.54 -57.95
CA GLN A 920 7.86 39.45 -57.10
C GLN A 920 8.69 40.46 -57.91
N SER A 921 9.34 41.37 -57.19
CA SER A 921 10.28 42.35 -57.78
C SER A 921 11.67 41.77 -58.02
N VAL A 922 12.07 40.74 -57.26
CA VAL A 922 13.19 39.88 -57.62
C VAL A 922 12.67 38.81 -58.57
N ALA A 923 13.50 38.39 -59.52
CA ALA A 923 13.07 37.46 -60.55
C ALA A 923 12.91 36.02 -60.03
N LEU A 924 12.04 35.26 -60.70
CA LEU A 924 12.03 33.81 -60.61
C LEU A 924 12.95 33.26 -61.72
N THR A 925 13.86 32.37 -61.38
CA THR A 925 14.79 31.72 -62.30
C THR A 925 14.41 30.26 -62.48
N ILE A 926 14.46 29.75 -63.72
CA ILE A 926 14.38 28.33 -64.04
C ILE A 926 15.72 27.93 -64.66
N ASP A 927 16.47 27.04 -64.00
CA ASP A 927 17.78 26.55 -64.47
C ASP A 927 17.79 25.01 -64.61
N PRO A 928 17.31 24.46 -65.74
CA PRO A 928 17.15 23.01 -65.89
C PRO A 928 18.45 22.26 -66.22
N PRO A 929 18.58 20.96 -65.89
CA PRO A 929 19.75 20.17 -66.29
C PRO A 929 19.76 19.85 -67.81
N GLY A 930 20.94 19.58 -68.37
CA GLY A 930 21.19 19.59 -69.83
C GLY A 930 20.60 18.47 -70.71
N THR A 931 19.76 17.55 -70.22
CA THR A 931 19.18 16.45 -71.05
C THR A 931 17.66 16.42 -71.09
N THR A 932 17.02 16.67 -69.95
CA THR A 932 15.58 16.89 -69.77
C THR A 932 15.47 17.95 -68.68
N GLY A 933 14.57 18.93 -68.83
CA GLY A 933 14.60 20.11 -67.98
C GLY A 933 13.26 20.47 -67.35
N PHE A 934 12.68 21.58 -67.79
CA PHE A 934 11.39 22.07 -67.30
C PHE A 934 10.29 21.75 -68.31
N ILE A 935 9.21 21.14 -67.84
CA ILE A 935 8.05 20.75 -68.64
C ILE A 935 6.81 21.41 -68.03
N ASN A 936 6.18 22.32 -68.77
CA ASN A 936 4.83 22.79 -68.45
C ASN A 936 3.82 21.89 -69.16
N ALA A 937 3.18 20.98 -68.42
CA ALA A 937 2.26 19.98 -68.97
C ALA A 937 0.97 20.64 -69.51
N PRO A 938 0.11 19.92 -70.25
CA PRO A 938 -1.10 20.49 -70.88
C PRO A 938 -2.07 21.21 -69.93
N ASP A 939 -2.15 20.76 -68.67
CA ASP A 939 -2.92 21.34 -67.57
C ASP A 939 -2.11 22.29 -66.69
N GLY A 940 -0.81 22.46 -66.98
CA GLY A 940 0.08 23.39 -66.29
C GLY A 940 -0.14 24.84 -66.71
N PHE A 941 0.03 25.74 -65.74
CA PHE A 941 -0.06 27.19 -65.91
C PHE A 941 1.20 27.88 -65.40
N VAL A 942 1.78 28.78 -66.20
CA VAL A 942 2.88 29.66 -65.82
C VAL A 942 2.47 31.10 -66.08
N GLN A 943 2.64 32.00 -65.10
CA GLN A 943 2.39 33.43 -65.31
C GLN A 943 3.50 34.31 -64.77
N VAL A 944 3.88 35.30 -65.58
CA VAL A 944 4.85 36.34 -65.25
C VAL A 944 4.11 37.65 -65.05
N GLN A 945 3.93 38.04 -63.79
CA GLN A 945 3.18 39.22 -63.37
C GLN A 945 4.02 40.20 -62.54
N GLY A 946 5.12 39.73 -61.95
CA GLY A 946 6.04 40.48 -61.11
C GLY A 946 7.09 41.26 -61.91
N ALA A 947 7.54 42.40 -61.36
CA ALA A 947 8.53 43.25 -62.01
C ALA A 947 9.92 42.61 -62.18
N GLY A 948 10.21 41.54 -61.43
CA GLY A 948 11.45 40.78 -61.59
C GLY A 948 11.50 39.93 -62.85
N GLY A 949 10.35 39.57 -63.43
CA GLY A 949 10.28 38.69 -64.60
C GLY A 949 10.60 37.22 -64.30
N LEU A 950 10.70 36.44 -65.38
CA LEU A 950 11.10 35.03 -65.36
C LEU A 950 12.38 34.85 -66.18
N LEU A 951 13.50 34.49 -65.53
CA LEU A 951 14.72 34.12 -66.24
C LEU A 951 14.76 32.62 -66.48
N ILE A 952 15.19 32.21 -67.67
CA ILE A 952 15.38 30.81 -68.03
C ILE A 952 16.82 30.65 -68.52
N HIS A 953 17.62 29.89 -67.78
CA HIS A 953 19.01 29.58 -68.12
C HIS A 953 19.12 28.40 -69.11
N SER A 954 20.34 27.87 -69.25
CA SER A 954 20.63 26.76 -70.16
C SER A 954 19.87 25.50 -69.79
N GLY A 955 19.25 24.83 -70.76
CA GLY A 955 18.56 23.56 -70.57
C GLY A 955 17.24 23.48 -71.34
N PRO A 956 16.67 22.27 -71.51
CA PRO A 956 15.38 22.11 -72.18
C PRO A 956 14.25 22.81 -71.40
N PHE A 957 13.51 23.69 -72.08
CA PHE A 957 12.26 24.28 -71.59
C PHE A 957 11.18 23.98 -72.62
N THR A 958 10.12 23.27 -72.18
CA THR A 958 9.02 22.89 -73.06
C THR A 958 7.68 23.22 -72.42
N THR A 959 6.77 23.81 -73.19
CA THR A 959 5.40 24.06 -72.76
C THR A 959 4.39 23.41 -73.69
N ALA A 960 3.44 22.70 -73.09
CA ALA A 960 2.20 22.22 -73.70
C ALA A 960 0.96 22.81 -72.99
N GLY A 961 1.16 23.47 -71.85
CA GLY A 961 0.14 24.19 -71.08
C GLY A 961 0.10 25.68 -71.39
N SER A 962 -0.51 26.44 -70.48
CA SER A 962 -0.67 27.88 -70.62
C SER A 962 0.50 28.66 -70.01
N VAL A 963 1.04 29.64 -70.74
CA VAL A 963 2.08 30.58 -70.30
C VAL A 963 1.60 31.99 -70.59
N VAL A 964 1.53 32.85 -69.57
CA VAL A 964 1.09 34.24 -69.71
C VAL A 964 2.21 35.18 -69.26
N VAL A 965 2.57 36.13 -70.12
CA VAL A 965 3.47 37.23 -69.79
C VAL A 965 2.66 38.50 -69.78
N ASP A 966 2.41 39.05 -68.59
CA ASP A 966 1.62 40.27 -68.44
C ASP A 966 2.34 41.46 -69.09
N ALA A 967 1.57 42.50 -69.44
CA ALA A 967 2.12 43.72 -70.03
C ALA A 967 3.26 44.29 -69.15
N THR A 968 4.32 44.78 -69.79
CA THR A 968 5.55 45.30 -69.15
C THR A 968 6.40 44.26 -68.39
N ARG A 969 6.05 42.98 -68.44
CA ARG A 969 6.83 41.88 -67.85
C ARG A 969 7.64 41.17 -68.91
N LYS A 970 8.64 40.40 -68.47
CA LYS A 970 9.61 39.77 -69.37
C LYS A 970 9.87 38.32 -68.98
N ILE A 971 9.83 37.43 -69.98
CA ILE A 971 10.58 36.18 -69.98
C ILE A 971 11.91 36.46 -70.66
N ASP A 972 13.02 36.18 -69.97
CA ASP A 972 14.38 36.30 -70.48
C ASP A 972 14.99 34.90 -70.57
N ARG A 973 15.11 34.36 -71.79
CA ARG A 973 15.74 33.06 -72.05
C ARG A 973 17.13 33.26 -72.66
N THR A 974 18.12 33.25 -71.77
CA THR A 974 19.54 33.50 -72.09
C THR A 974 20.23 32.41 -72.92
N ALA A 975 19.68 31.19 -73.00
CA ALA A 975 20.24 30.10 -73.81
C ALA A 975 19.22 29.00 -74.17
N GLY A 976 19.29 28.49 -75.40
CA GLY A 976 18.49 27.39 -75.92
C GLY A 976 17.12 27.82 -76.46
N ASP A 977 16.45 26.93 -77.20
CA ASP A 977 15.16 27.25 -77.85
C ASP A 977 14.00 27.31 -76.86
N PHE A 978 13.05 28.22 -77.06
CA PHE A 978 11.75 28.19 -76.38
C PHE A 978 10.83 27.26 -77.16
N VAL A 979 10.50 26.08 -76.59
CA VAL A 979 9.75 25.05 -77.33
C VAL A 979 8.30 25.00 -76.86
N GLN A 980 7.37 25.38 -77.73
CA GLN A 980 5.93 25.22 -77.51
C GLN A 980 5.40 24.04 -78.32
N THR A 981 4.83 23.05 -77.64
CA THR A 981 4.29 21.81 -78.24
C THR A 981 2.77 21.74 -78.19
N GLY A 982 2.13 22.64 -77.43
CA GLY A 982 0.69 22.70 -77.20
C GLY A 982 0.32 23.94 -76.36
N GLY A 983 -0.94 24.03 -75.95
CA GLY A 983 -1.39 25.07 -75.01
C GLY A 983 -1.39 26.49 -75.59
N ASN A 984 -1.41 27.49 -74.73
CA ASN A 984 -1.46 28.90 -75.12
C ASN A 984 -0.29 29.68 -74.51
N VAL A 985 0.47 30.41 -75.33
CA VAL A 985 1.47 31.37 -74.86
C VAL A 985 0.97 32.78 -75.18
N THR A 986 0.61 33.55 -74.16
CA THR A 986 0.12 34.93 -74.27
C THR A 986 1.25 35.92 -73.95
N ALA A 987 1.88 36.47 -74.97
CA ALA A 987 2.95 37.46 -74.87
C ALA A 987 2.36 38.89 -74.88
N ASN A 988 1.80 39.34 -73.76
CA ASN A 988 1.39 40.76 -73.61
C ASN A 988 2.57 41.65 -73.18
N GLY A 989 3.56 41.08 -72.52
CA GLY A 989 4.88 41.66 -72.27
C GLY A 989 5.90 41.23 -73.33
N GLU A 990 7.12 40.96 -72.88
CA GLU A 990 8.25 40.56 -73.72
C GLU A 990 8.62 39.08 -73.50
N VAL A 991 8.78 38.34 -74.58
CA VAL A 991 9.39 36.99 -74.59
C VAL A 991 10.69 37.08 -75.38
N GLU A 992 11.81 37.17 -74.68
CA GLU A 992 13.15 37.20 -75.27
C GLU A 992 13.74 35.79 -75.29
N VAL A 993 14.31 35.39 -76.44
CA VAL A 993 15.00 34.12 -76.62
C VAL A 993 16.35 34.37 -77.28
N ASP A 994 17.33 34.77 -76.45
CA ASP A 994 18.62 35.31 -76.86
C ASP A 994 19.38 34.38 -77.82
N GLY A 995 19.57 34.84 -79.06
CA GLY A 995 20.37 34.14 -80.08
C GLY A 995 19.84 32.75 -80.49
N ASN A 996 18.63 32.37 -80.07
CA ASN A 996 18.01 31.07 -80.32
C ASN A 996 16.62 31.24 -80.97
N VAL A 997 15.86 30.15 -81.09
CA VAL A 997 14.58 30.13 -81.81
C VAL A 997 13.41 29.94 -80.85
N TYR A 998 12.33 30.70 -81.07
CA TYR A 998 11.01 30.34 -80.58
C TYR A 998 10.40 29.29 -81.50
N SER A 999 10.37 28.04 -81.05
CA SER A 999 9.90 26.88 -81.81
C SER A 999 8.45 26.55 -81.46
N LEU A 1000 7.51 26.98 -82.30
CA LEU A 1000 6.09 26.65 -82.20
C LEU A 1000 5.77 25.36 -82.99
N GLN A 1001 5.60 24.26 -82.28
CA GLN A 1001 5.32 22.92 -82.82
C GLN A 1001 3.84 22.54 -82.70
N GLY A 1002 3.09 23.21 -81.82
CA GLY A 1002 1.64 23.05 -81.60
C GLY A 1002 1.14 24.09 -80.60
N GLY A 1003 -0.19 24.21 -80.44
CA GLY A 1003 -0.78 25.25 -79.57
C GLY A 1003 -0.87 26.63 -80.24
N THR A 1004 -1.08 27.67 -79.44
CA THR A 1004 -1.27 29.05 -79.90
C THR A 1004 -0.24 30.00 -79.26
N LEU A 1005 0.38 30.86 -80.06
CA LEU A 1005 1.12 32.05 -79.62
C LEU A 1005 0.25 33.28 -79.89
N THR A 1006 -0.03 34.08 -78.87
CA THR A 1006 -0.95 35.23 -78.92
C THR A 1006 -0.46 36.40 -78.06
N GLY A 1007 -1.20 37.51 -78.02
CA GLY A 1007 -0.92 38.69 -77.21
C GLY A 1007 -0.53 39.93 -78.02
N THR A 1008 -0.33 41.04 -77.31
CA THR A 1008 -0.07 42.38 -77.90
C THR A 1008 1.37 42.86 -77.74
N GLY A 1009 2.26 42.00 -77.28
CA GLY A 1009 3.60 42.34 -76.82
C GLY A 1009 4.68 42.13 -77.88
N LEU A 1010 5.87 41.74 -77.40
CA LEU A 1010 7.08 41.51 -78.18
C LEU A 1010 7.58 40.08 -77.98
N VAL A 1011 7.91 39.41 -79.08
CA VAL A 1011 8.75 38.21 -79.10
C VAL A 1011 10.08 38.60 -79.74
N ASP A 1012 11.12 38.74 -78.95
CA ASP A 1012 12.48 39.04 -79.43
C ASP A 1012 13.21 37.72 -79.71
N SER A 1013 12.94 37.16 -80.91
CA SER A 1013 13.51 35.91 -81.40
C SER A 1013 13.13 35.66 -82.86
N ASN A 1014 13.86 34.74 -83.50
CA ASN A 1014 13.33 34.07 -84.69
C ASN A 1014 12.20 33.13 -84.29
N VAL A 1015 11.03 33.29 -84.91
CA VAL A 1015 9.86 32.42 -84.68
C VAL A 1015 9.72 31.42 -85.82
N THR A 1016 9.73 30.12 -85.48
CA THR A 1016 9.43 29.04 -86.41
C THR A 1016 8.12 28.37 -86.02
N ASN A 1017 7.08 28.55 -86.83
CA ASN A 1017 5.79 27.88 -86.70
C ASN A 1017 5.74 26.63 -87.58
N SER A 1018 5.97 25.47 -86.98
CA SER A 1018 5.99 24.16 -87.65
C SER A 1018 4.65 23.41 -87.57
N GLY A 1019 3.81 23.70 -86.57
CA GLY A 1019 2.57 22.97 -86.32
C GLY A 1019 1.53 23.65 -85.42
N GLY A 1020 1.72 24.91 -85.05
CA GLY A 1020 0.81 25.67 -84.18
C GLY A 1020 0.14 26.85 -84.88
N THR A 1021 -0.51 27.70 -84.09
CA THR A 1021 -1.20 28.91 -84.53
C THR A 1021 -0.52 30.15 -83.96
N VAL A 1022 -0.23 31.13 -84.79
CA VAL A 1022 0.06 32.50 -84.33
C VAL A 1022 -1.21 33.32 -84.49
N ALA A 1023 -1.68 33.93 -83.40
CA ALA A 1023 -2.90 34.73 -83.35
C ALA A 1023 -2.59 36.05 -82.63
N PRO A 1024 -2.17 37.11 -83.35
CA PRO A 1024 -1.88 38.41 -82.75
C PRO A 1024 -3.05 38.94 -81.92
N GLY A 1025 -2.77 39.77 -80.91
CA GLY A 1025 -3.82 40.43 -80.13
C GLY A 1025 -4.40 39.61 -78.97
N ASN A 1026 -5.42 40.19 -78.30
CA ASN A 1026 -6.28 39.50 -77.33
C ASN A 1026 -7.73 39.64 -77.82
N SER A 1027 -8.08 38.85 -78.83
CA SER A 1027 -8.93 39.26 -79.95
C SER A 1027 -8.11 40.12 -80.92
N THR A 1028 -8.51 41.34 -81.27
CA THR A 1028 -7.73 42.17 -82.20
C THR A 1028 -6.49 42.79 -81.56
N GLY A 1029 -5.37 42.86 -82.29
CA GLY A 1029 -4.20 43.63 -81.83
C GLY A 1029 -2.93 43.44 -82.64
N THR A 1030 -1.82 43.96 -82.11
CA THR A 1030 -0.50 43.82 -82.77
C THR A 1030 0.43 42.97 -81.93
N LEU A 1031 0.94 41.87 -82.50
CA LEU A 1031 2.04 41.11 -81.94
C LEU A 1031 3.33 41.46 -82.70
N ASN A 1032 4.39 41.79 -81.98
CA ASN A 1032 5.68 42.15 -82.58
C ASN A 1032 6.65 40.96 -82.50
N ILE A 1033 7.37 40.71 -83.59
CA ILE A 1033 8.49 39.76 -83.64
C ILE A 1033 9.75 40.53 -84.06
N GLU A 1034 10.70 40.63 -83.14
CA GLU A 1034 12.05 41.10 -83.47
C GLU A 1034 12.92 39.91 -83.89
N GLY A 1035 12.97 39.68 -85.20
CA GLY A 1035 13.58 38.48 -85.77
C GLY A 1035 12.90 38.07 -87.07
N THR A 1036 13.15 36.84 -87.54
CA THR A 1036 12.47 36.26 -88.71
C THR A 1036 11.20 35.51 -88.31
N TYR A 1037 10.23 35.44 -89.22
CA TYR A 1037 9.03 34.63 -89.07
C TYR A 1037 8.98 33.56 -90.17
N THR A 1038 9.07 32.29 -89.77
CA THR A 1038 8.99 31.14 -90.68
C THR A 1038 7.76 30.29 -90.34
N GLN A 1039 6.76 30.31 -91.21
CA GLN A 1039 5.62 29.40 -91.16
C GLN A 1039 5.85 28.22 -92.11
N GLN A 1040 5.81 27.00 -91.58
CA GLN A 1040 5.94 25.76 -92.34
C GLN A 1040 4.55 25.17 -92.68
N ALA A 1041 4.53 24.03 -93.38
CA ALA A 1041 3.29 23.45 -93.91
C ALA A 1041 2.23 23.10 -92.84
N GLY A 1042 2.64 22.83 -91.59
CA GLY A 1042 1.71 22.54 -90.49
C GLY A 1042 1.26 23.76 -89.68
N GLY A 1043 1.82 24.95 -89.94
CA GLY A 1043 1.50 26.16 -89.17
C GLY A 1043 0.33 26.96 -89.73
N THR A 1044 -0.34 27.70 -88.84
CA THR A 1044 -1.43 28.65 -89.15
C THR A 1044 -1.11 30.05 -88.63
N LEU A 1045 -1.43 31.08 -89.42
CA LEU A 1045 -1.57 32.47 -88.97
C LEU A 1045 -3.05 32.79 -88.92
N SER A 1046 -3.57 33.15 -87.74
CA SER A 1046 -4.96 33.55 -87.52
C SER A 1046 -5.05 35.06 -87.39
N ILE A 1047 -5.99 35.68 -88.09
CA ILE A 1047 -6.17 37.13 -88.15
C ILE A 1047 -7.65 37.47 -87.95
N GLU A 1048 -7.92 38.31 -86.98
CA GLU A 1048 -9.22 38.92 -86.72
C GLU A 1048 -9.29 40.35 -87.26
N LEU A 1049 -10.41 40.68 -87.91
CA LEU A 1049 -10.71 42.03 -88.40
C LEU A 1049 -11.89 42.59 -87.62
N GLY A 1050 -11.66 43.58 -86.74
CA GLY A 1050 -12.71 44.22 -85.93
C GLY A 1050 -12.90 45.73 -86.18
N GLY A 1051 -12.01 46.36 -86.94
CA GLY A 1051 -12.03 47.78 -87.25
C GLY A 1051 -11.01 48.16 -88.32
N LEU A 1052 -10.88 49.45 -88.61
CA LEU A 1052 -10.02 49.98 -89.68
C LEU A 1052 -8.68 50.52 -89.17
N LEU A 1053 -8.59 50.83 -87.87
CA LEU A 1053 -7.40 51.43 -87.28
C LEU A 1053 -6.42 50.36 -86.79
N PRO A 1054 -5.10 50.66 -86.76
CA PRO A 1054 -4.13 49.78 -86.11
C PRO A 1054 -4.55 49.43 -84.68
N GLY A 1055 -4.53 48.14 -84.35
CA GLY A 1055 -5.00 47.61 -83.06
C GLY A 1055 -6.48 47.19 -83.05
N GLU A 1056 -7.29 47.63 -84.00
CA GLU A 1056 -8.68 47.15 -84.20
C GLU A 1056 -8.75 45.95 -85.17
N PHE A 1057 -7.63 45.57 -85.76
CA PHE A 1057 -7.46 44.34 -86.51
C PHE A 1057 -6.10 43.73 -86.19
N ASP A 1058 -5.95 42.44 -86.47
CA ASP A 1058 -4.72 41.72 -86.20
C ASP A 1058 -3.59 42.09 -87.15
N LEU A 1059 -2.47 42.45 -86.55
CA LEU A 1059 -1.20 42.68 -87.24
C LEU A 1059 -0.11 41.86 -86.59
N LEU A 1060 0.51 40.98 -87.37
CA LEU A 1060 1.81 40.39 -87.02
C LEU A 1060 2.92 41.28 -87.61
N ASN A 1061 3.60 42.03 -86.76
CA ASN A 1061 4.65 42.97 -87.17
C ASN A 1061 6.04 42.34 -86.96
N VAL A 1062 6.77 42.07 -88.04
CA VAL A 1062 8.06 41.36 -88.00
C VAL A 1062 9.16 42.28 -88.52
N THR A 1063 10.32 42.35 -87.86
CA THR A 1063 11.44 43.18 -88.34
C THR A 1063 12.31 42.47 -89.40
N GLY A 1064 12.42 41.14 -89.33
CA GLY A 1064 13.20 40.30 -90.22
C GLY A 1064 12.41 39.74 -91.43
N ALA A 1065 12.99 38.74 -92.08
CA ALA A 1065 12.42 38.11 -93.27
C ALA A 1065 11.24 37.19 -92.92
N LEU A 1066 10.29 37.09 -93.85
CA LEU A 1066 9.11 36.23 -93.80
C LEU A 1066 9.29 35.03 -94.74
N THR A 1067 9.06 33.81 -94.23
CA THR A 1067 9.00 32.58 -95.03
C THR A 1067 7.65 31.92 -94.80
N LEU A 1068 6.81 31.85 -95.83
CA LEU A 1068 5.39 31.46 -95.69
C LEU A 1068 5.07 30.13 -96.40
N ALA A 1069 4.39 29.26 -95.67
CA ALA A 1069 3.71 28.04 -96.12
C ALA A 1069 2.47 27.80 -95.23
N GLY A 1070 1.78 26.67 -95.35
CA GLY A 1070 0.67 26.32 -94.44
C GLY A 1070 -0.56 27.20 -94.64
N THR A 1071 -1.23 27.57 -93.56
CA THR A 1071 -2.57 28.19 -93.59
C THR A 1071 -2.57 29.65 -93.11
N LEU A 1072 -3.34 30.50 -93.79
CA LEU A 1072 -3.83 31.78 -93.28
C LEU A 1072 -5.33 31.63 -92.99
N ASP A 1073 -5.74 31.98 -91.78
CA ASP A 1073 -7.14 31.95 -91.35
C ASP A 1073 -7.56 33.38 -91.01
N VAL A 1074 -8.65 33.86 -91.61
CA VAL A 1074 -9.14 35.23 -91.44
C VAL A 1074 -10.59 35.19 -90.98
N ALA A 1075 -10.85 35.83 -89.84
CA ALA A 1075 -12.19 35.99 -89.28
C ALA A 1075 -12.53 37.48 -89.13
N TYR A 1076 -13.82 37.79 -89.21
CA TYR A 1076 -14.34 39.10 -88.83
C TYR A 1076 -14.83 39.04 -87.38
N VAL A 1077 -14.58 40.11 -86.62
CA VAL A 1077 -15.17 40.31 -85.30
C VAL A 1077 -16.48 41.06 -85.48
N ALA A 1078 -17.60 40.40 -85.20
CA ALA A 1078 -18.92 41.02 -85.33
C ALA A 1078 -19.02 42.28 -84.44
N PRO A 1079 -19.69 43.37 -84.90
CA PRO A 1079 -20.41 43.52 -86.16
C PRO A 1079 -19.57 44.13 -87.31
N PHE A 1080 -18.24 43.98 -87.32
CA PHE A 1080 -17.39 44.65 -88.30
C PHE A 1080 -17.64 44.20 -89.74
N SER A 1081 -17.99 45.16 -90.61
CA SER A 1081 -18.28 44.94 -92.03
C SER A 1081 -17.60 46.02 -92.89
N PRO A 1082 -16.30 45.84 -93.26
CA PRO A 1082 -15.57 46.84 -94.02
C PRO A 1082 -16.11 47.01 -95.44
N GLU A 1083 -15.95 48.19 -96.03
CA GLU A 1083 -16.32 48.45 -97.42
C GLU A 1083 -15.50 47.58 -98.38
N VAL A 1084 -16.11 47.21 -99.51
CA VAL A 1084 -15.39 46.54 -100.60
C VAL A 1084 -14.27 47.46 -101.10
N GLY A 1085 -13.08 46.92 -101.30
CA GLY A 1085 -11.87 47.68 -101.63
C GLY A 1085 -11.01 48.06 -100.42
N THR A 1086 -11.50 47.89 -99.19
CA THR A 1086 -10.70 48.09 -97.97
C THR A 1086 -9.53 47.13 -97.94
N THR A 1087 -8.37 47.63 -97.49
CA THR A 1087 -7.17 46.81 -97.37
C THR A 1087 -6.63 46.78 -95.94
N PHE A 1088 -6.15 45.61 -95.51
CA PHE A 1088 -5.50 45.41 -94.21
C PHE A 1088 -4.10 44.84 -94.41
N ASP A 1089 -3.08 45.51 -93.86
CA ASP A 1089 -1.73 44.93 -93.77
C ASP A 1089 -1.67 44.05 -92.52
N ILE A 1090 -1.74 42.74 -92.70
CA ILE A 1090 -1.91 41.77 -91.59
C ILE A 1090 -0.59 41.11 -91.17
N LEU A 1091 0.42 41.17 -92.04
CA LEU A 1091 1.75 40.65 -91.77
C LEU A 1091 2.77 41.54 -92.49
N VAL A 1092 3.71 42.13 -91.75
CA VAL A 1092 4.75 43.02 -92.28
C VAL A 1092 6.14 42.48 -91.91
N GLY A 1093 7.11 42.60 -92.81
CA GLY A 1093 8.49 42.12 -92.68
C GLY A 1093 9.50 42.96 -93.49
N SER A 1094 10.79 42.58 -93.47
CA SER A 1094 11.82 43.21 -94.35
C SER A 1094 11.89 42.60 -95.75
N GLY A 1095 11.29 41.43 -95.95
CA GLY A 1095 11.20 40.73 -97.23
C GLY A 1095 10.44 39.41 -97.10
N ARG A 1096 9.68 39.02 -98.12
CA ARG A 1096 8.83 37.83 -98.12
C ARG A 1096 9.26 36.79 -99.16
N THR A 1097 9.33 35.54 -98.73
CA THR A 1097 9.46 34.35 -99.58
C THR A 1097 8.33 33.35 -99.28
N GLY A 1098 7.88 32.61 -100.31
CA GLY A 1098 6.75 31.67 -100.17
C GLY A 1098 5.37 32.35 -100.01
N VAL A 1099 4.29 31.58 -100.09
CA VAL A 1099 2.90 32.05 -99.91
C VAL A 1099 2.17 31.07 -99.01
N PHE A 1100 1.06 31.48 -98.37
CA PHE A 1100 0.21 30.52 -97.69
C PHE A 1100 -0.34 29.51 -98.70
N THR A 1101 -0.23 28.23 -98.37
CA THR A 1101 -0.74 27.13 -99.20
C THR A 1101 -2.26 27.11 -99.20
N THR A 1102 -2.87 27.44 -98.06
CA THR A 1102 -4.31 27.58 -97.87
C THR A 1102 -4.60 28.96 -97.30
N ALA A 1103 -5.60 29.66 -97.83
CA ALA A 1103 -6.10 30.91 -97.28
C ALA A 1103 -7.61 30.81 -97.08
N ASN A 1104 -8.03 30.70 -95.82
CA ASN A 1104 -9.43 30.73 -95.40
C ASN A 1104 -9.82 32.19 -95.17
N ALA A 1105 -10.16 32.89 -96.25
CA ALA A 1105 -10.49 34.32 -96.20
C ALA A 1105 -11.72 34.60 -97.09
N PRO A 1106 -12.92 34.18 -96.66
CA PRO A 1106 -14.14 34.31 -97.46
C PRO A 1106 -14.41 35.79 -97.80
N GLY A 1107 -14.68 36.07 -99.07
CA GLY A 1107 -14.93 37.44 -99.55
C GLY A 1107 -13.69 38.35 -99.59
N ILE A 1108 -12.49 37.80 -99.38
CA ILE A 1108 -11.23 38.54 -99.33
C ILE A 1108 -10.22 37.93 -100.33
N THR A 1109 -9.46 38.78 -101.02
CA THR A 1109 -8.26 38.33 -101.76
C THR A 1109 -6.99 38.66 -100.98
N VAL A 1110 -6.08 37.68 -100.91
CA VAL A 1110 -4.76 37.84 -100.28
C VAL A 1110 -3.75 38.34 -101.31
N GLN A 1111 -3.18 39.51 -101.06
CA GLN A 1111 -2.12 40.13 -101.85
C GLN A 1111 -0.75 39.90 -101.21
N TYR A 1112 0.14 39.27 -101.96
CA TYR A 1112 1.50 38.93 -101.51
C TYR A 1112 2.53 39.92 -102.06
N LEU A 1113 2.77 41.00 -101.32
CA LEU A 1113 3.76 42.04 -101.68
C LEU A 1113 5.19 41.59 -101.31
N SER A 1114 6.21 42.38 -101.67
CA SER A 1114 7.62 42.01 -101.45
C SER A 1114 8.01 41.96 -99.98
N ASP A 1115 7.32 42.71 -99.11
CA ASP A 1115 7.64 42.91 -97.70
C ASP A 1115 6.45 42.65 -96.77
N ARG A 1116 5.26 42.34 -97.29
CA ARG A 1116 4.03 42.16 -96.49
C ARG A 1116 2.99 41.27 -97.14
N VAL A 1117 2.03 40.82 -96.33
CA VAL A 1117 0.76 40.22 -96.78
C VAL A 1117 -0.36 41.21 -96.49
N ARG A 1118 -1.13 41.53 -97.53
CA ARG A 1118 -2.26 42.47 -97.48
C ARG A 1118 -3.55 41.76 -97.85
N LEU A 1119 -4.61 41.98 -97.09
CA LEU A 1119 -5.96 41.55 -97.45
C LEU A 1119 -6.65 42.65 -98.25
N LEU A 1120 -7.40 42.29 -99.28
CA LEU A 1120 -8.30 43.17 -100.03
C LEU A 1120 -9.72 42.61 -99.95
N VAL A 1121 -10.64 43.37 -99.37
CA VAL A 1121 -12.06 42.97 -99.27
C VAL A 1121 -12.70 43.04 -100.67
N LEU A 1122 -13.26 41.92 -101.14
CA LEU A 1122 -13.97 41.81 -102.43
C LEU A 1122 -15.48 41.75 -102.26
N SER A 1123 -15.97 41.22 -101.14
CA SER A 1123 -17.38 41.18 -100.77
C SER A 1123 -17.50 41.25 -99.25
N ARG A 1124 -18.51 41.96 -98.73
CA ARG A 1124 -18.68 42.14 -97.28
C ARG A 1124 -19.23 40.84 -96.64
N PRO A 1125 -18.88 40.55 -95.38
CA PRO A 1125 -19.45 39.43 -94.62
C PRO A 1125 -20.98 39.58 -94.43
N CYS A 1126 -21.67 38.45 -94.36
CA CYS A 1126 -23.11 38.33 -94.15
C CYS A 1126 -23.37 38.20 -92.64
N TYR A 1127 -24.19 39.09 -92.05
CA TYR A 1127 -24.57 39.04 -90.62
C TYR A 1127 -26.09 39.09 -90.48
N PRO A 1128 -26.80 37.97 -90.70
CA PRO A 1128 -28.27 37.92 -90.61
C PRO A 1128 -28.80 38.18 -89.20
N ASP A 1129 -27.96 38.00 -88.18
CA ASP A 1129 -28.22 38.39 -86.79
C ASP A 1129 -28.17 39.92 -86.65
N VAL A 1130 -29.30 40.57 -86.93
CA VAL A 1130 -29.41 42.03 -86.93
C VAL A 1130 -29.71 42.60 -85.55
N ASN A 1131 -30.07 41.76 -84.59
CA ASN A 1131 -30.34 42.16 -83.20
C ASN A 1131 -29.14 41.90 -82.25
N CYS A 1132 -28.10 41.19 -82.74
CA CYS A 1132 -26.87 40.83 -82.04
C CYS A 1132 -27.10 40.01 -80.76
N ASP A 1133 -28.16 39.20 -80.71
CA ASP A 1133 -28.41 38.28 -79.60
C ASP A 1133 -27.61 36.96 -79.74
N GLY A 1134 -26.90 36.80 -80.87
CA GLY A 1134 -26.05 35.65 -81.18
C GLY A 1134 -26.78 34.51 -81.88
N ALA A 1135 -28.06 34.66 -82.23
CA ALA A 1135 -28.83 33.64 -82.91
C ALA A 1135 -29.51 34.18 -84.16
N GLU A 1136 -29.05 33.76 -85.34
CA GLU A 1136 -29.70 34.03 -86.63
C GLU A 1136 -31.08 33.34 -86.69
N ASN A 1137 -32.16 34.06 -86.34
CA ASN A 1137 -33.49 33.49 -86.18
C ASN A 1137 -34.63 34.48 -86.53
N GLY A 1138 -35.88 34.07 -86.32
CA GLY A 1138 -37.05 34.90 -86.65
C GLY A 1138 -37.12 36.24 -85.91
N PHE A 1139 -36.47 36.36 -84.74
CA PHE A 1139 -36.35 37.63 -84.01
C PHE A 1139 -35.51 38.66 -84.76
N ASP A 1140 -34.55 38.23 -85.59
CA ASP A 1140 -33.80 39.14 -86.47
C ASP A 1140 -34.68 39.72 -87.56
N VAL A 1141 -35.57 38.90 -88.11
CA VAL A 1141 -36.55 39.37 -89.10
C VAL A 1141 -37.50 40.39 -88.44
N GLU A 1142 -37.96 40.13 -87.22
CA GLU A 1142 -38.83 41.07 -86.47
C GLU A 1142 -38.10 42.38 -86.12
N VAL A 1143 -36.83 42.32 -85.74
CA VAL A 1143 -36.00 43.51 -85.50
C VAL A 1143 -35.70 44.25 -86.80
N MET A 1144 -35.53 43.54 -87.91
CA MET A 1144 -35.39 44.13 -89.24
C MET A 1144 -36.68 44.85 -89.68
N GLU A 1145 -37.85 44.25 -89.42
CA GLU A 1145 -39.15 44.89 -89.64
C GLU A 1145 -39.29 46.18 -88.83
N GLN A 1146 -38.82 46.19 -87.58
CA GLN A 1146 -38.79 47.38 -86.74
C GLN A 1146 -37.84 48.45 -87.30
N ALA A 1147 -36.63 48.06 -87.70
CA ALA A 1147 -35.60 48.94 -88.25
C ALA A 1147 -36.06 49.62 -89.55
N VAL A 1148 -36.70 48.87 -90.46
CA VAL A 1148 -37.26 49.42 -91.71
C VAL A 1148 -38.40 50.41 -91.44
N ASN A 1149 -39.14 50.24 -90.34
CA ASN A 1149 -40.17 51.19 -89.90
C ASN A 1149 -39.61 52.35 -89.05
N GLY A 1150 -38.28 52.47 -88.93
CA GLY A 1150 -37.58 53.57 -88.26
C GLY A 1150 -37.31 53.36 -86.77
N ASP A 1151 -37.62 52.18 -86.22
CA ASP A 1151 -37.27 51.82 -84.84
C ASP A 1151 -35.97 51.03 -84.81
N MET A 1152 -34.88 51.73 -84.49
CA MET A 1152 -33.53 51.18 -84.40
C MET A 1152 -33.17 50.68 -82.99
N SER A 1153 -34.12 50.63 -82.05
CA SER A 1153 -33.81 50.40 -80.63
C SER A 1153 -33.22 49.02 -80.33
N ASN A 1154 -33.56 48.02 -81.13
CA ASN A 1154 -33.04 46.65 -81.03
C ASN A 1154 -32.15 46.25 -82.22
N PHE A 1155 -31.89 47.16 -83.16
CA PHE A 1155 -31.08 46.90 -84.35
C PHE A 1155 -29.61 47.27 -84.08
N CYS A 1156 -28.71 46.30 -84.24
CA CYS A 1156 -27.32 46.45 -83.82
C CYS A 1156 -26.33 46.66 -84.98
N LEU A 1157 -26.73 46.43 -86.23
CA LEU A 1157 -25.87 46.68 -87.38
C LEU A 1157 -25.79 48.19 -87.69
N ALA A 1158 -24.72 48.58 -88.37
CA ALA A 1158 -24.47 49.99 -88.69
C ALA A 1158 -25.46 50.59 -89.71
N ASP A 1159 -26.13 49.75 -90.50
CA ASP A 1159 -27.01 50.16 -91.60
C ASP A 1159 -28.16 49.16 -91.78
N PRO A 1160 -29.44 49.59 -91.71
CA PRO A 1160 -30.60 48.75 -91.98
C PRO A 1160 -30.89 48.55 -93.48
N ASP A 1161 -30.06 49.04 -94.40
CA ASP A 1161 -30.08 48.61 -95.81
C ASP A 1161 -29.34 47.26 -95.96
N PHE A 1162 -29.98 46.17 -95.53
CA PHE A 1162 -29.37 44.84 -95.49
C PHE A 1162 -29.09 44.28 -96.89
N ASN A 1163 -29.94 44.59 -97.87
CA ASN A 1163 -29.76 44.13 -99.25
C ASN A 1163 -28.89 45.07 -100.11
N ARG A 1164 -28.62 46.28 -99.59
CA ARG A 1164 -27.68 47.28 -100.14
C ARG A 1164 -28.11 47.86 -101.48
N ASP A 1165 -29.40 48.00 -101.71
CA ASP A 1165 -29.94 48.65 -102.91
C ASP A 1165 -30.01 50.18 -102.79
N GLY A 1166 -29.63 50.73 -101.64
CA GLY A 1166 -29.64 52.16 -101.32
C GLY A 1166 -30.95 52.64 -100.70
N ALA A 1167 -31.91 51.76 -100.43
CA ALA A 1167 -33.20 52.09 -99.84
C ALA A 1167 -33.61 51.10 -98.75
N VAL A 1168 -33.64 51.56 -97.49
CA VAL A 1168 -34.17 50.81 -96.36
C VAL A 1168 -35.68 50.58 -96.53
N ASN A 1169 -36.09 49.38 -96.94
CA ASN A 1169 -37.46 49.04 -97.31
C ASN A 1169 -37.77 47.53 -97.09
N GLY A 1170 -38.96 47.08 -97.51
CA GLY A 1170 -39.39 45.68 -97.30
C GLY A 1170 -38.49 44.62 -97.94
N PHE A 1171 -37.72 44.98 -98.97
CA PHE A 1171 -36.74 44.08 -99.59
C PHE A 1171 -35.53 43.79 -98.69
N ASP A 1172 -35.27 44.63 -97.68
CA ASP A 1172 -34.24 44.35 -96.68
C ASP A 1172 -34.71 43.31 -95.65
N ILE A 1173 -36.01 43.34 -95.32
CA ILE A 1173 -36.68 42.34 -94.46
C ILE A 1173 -36.63 40.97 -95.15
N GLU A 1174 -37.03 40.91 -96.42
CA GLU A 1174 -36.93 39.67 -97.22
C GLU A 1174 -35.50 39.15 -97.32
N ALA A 1175 -34.52 40.03 -97.38
CA ALA A 1175 -33.11 39.65 -97.46
C ALA A 1175 -32.57 39.09 -96.14
N VAL A 1176 -32.92 39.68 -94.99
CA VAL A 1176 -32.61 39.11 -93.67
C VAL A 1176 -33.33 37.76 -93.49
N GLU A 1177 -34.61 37.68 -93.84
CA GLU A 1177 -35.39 36.45 -93.75
C GLU A 1177 -34.79 35.32 -94.61
N GLN A 1178 -34.34 35.62 -95.82
CA GLN A 1178 -33.66 34.64 -96.67
C GLN A 1178 -32.30 34.23 -96.07
N ALA A 1179 -31.52 35.18 -95.57
CA ALA A 1179 -30.20 34.93 -95.03
C ALA A 1179 -30.23 34.11 -93.73
N VAL A 1180 -31.15 34.40 -92.80
CA VAL A 1180 -31.43 33.59 -91.59
C VAL A 1180 -31.83 32.14 -91.96
N ASN A 1181 -32.48 31.95 -93.11
CA ASN A 1181 -32.87 30.62 -93.62
C ASN A 1181 -31.77 29.93 -94.46
N GLY A 1182 -30.52 30.42 -94.41
CA GLY A 1182 -29.36 29.81 -95.06
C GLY A 1182 -29.20 30.15 -96.55
N ALA A 1183 -29.92 31.15 -97.07
CA ALA A 1183 -29.63 31.69 -98.39
C ALA A 1183 -28.35 32.55 -98.37
N PRO A 1184 -27.57 32.59 -99.46
CA PRO A 1184 -26.45 33.53 -99.56
C PRO A 1184 -26.95 34.97 -99.47
N CYS A 1185 -26.26 35.81 -98.68
CA CYS A 1185 -26.60 37.23 -98.56
C CYS A 1185 -26.66 37.93 -99.94
N PRO A 1186 -27.49 38.97 -100.07
CA PRO A 1186 -27.44 39.87 -101.22
C PRO A 1186 -26.04 40.48 -101.35
N GLN A 1187 -25.55 40.57 -102.58
CA GLN A 1187 -24.23 41.12 -102.91
C GLN A 1187 -24.30 42.59 -103.28
#